data_AF-A0A661JC72-F1
#
_entry.id   AF-A0A661JC72-F1
#
_cell.length_a   1.000
_cell.length_b   1.000
_cell.length_c   1.000
_cell.angle_alpha   90.00
_cell.angle_beta   90.00
_cell.angle_gamma   90.00
#
_symmetry.space_group_name_H-M   'P 1'
#
loop_
_entity.id
_entity.type
_entity.pdbx_description
1 polymer ?
#
loop_
_entity_poly.entity_id
_entity_poly.type
_entity_poly.pdbx_seq_one_letter_code
_entity_poly.pdbx_strand_id
1 'polypeptide(L)'
;IRNYLSRFTKFYGHMNERIDEFVRLFPVHPDYIDVFERVTAIEKREILKTLSKTMRRLLDRDVPEDYPGVIGYDTYWPFLCENSSFRAIPEVRSVIECSNTLESRVSLAFTRPSYKPMAIRIIHALSVHRLTTGDIYLPLGVTPMELRDTLCLFHPDIEDLGGEPSDDLLTLVQTVLREIQKTLSGQFISHNPTNQQWYLDLKKVVDYDALIEKRTESLDNAALDRAYYEALQILMEKKDQPSYVTGYRIWEHELEWLDRKATRQGYLFFGSPNERSTAVPARDFYLYFIQPFDPPYFKKEKKPDEVFITLKGVDEEFRTYIEKYAAALDLALTSSGQDKARYQAKASAFLSDIIGWLNDHMTGAFQITYEGRSKMLRDWVKGTSIRQLSGISPDERINFRDLINTVTSHILSRRFLDLSSEYPRFSILITRQNRALAAQDAIRAIAGQRQTKQATAILDALELLDGERIDSSRSKYAKYLIKNFEKKGHGQVITRSELIRDVNGVEYFAPEVGFRLEPELLMVILAALVYDGEVVLSIPGKKFDATSLSQLANIPVSDLINFKHIERPKKWNLPGLKALFELLDLSPGMAKMIIEGKESAVVEMQSRVVELINQLARCQYLAQNGILLLDKNLLEINKINNRLPELDRLKDFLEKIRPFNTPGKLKNFRYSVQEVKAHKDGLELLG
;
A
#
# COMPACT_ATOMS: atom_id res chain seq x y z
N ILE A 1 14.72 50.51 53.51
CA ILE A 1 13.76 49.66 52.78
C ILE A 1 13.41 50.20 51.39
N ARG A 2 12.85 51.42 51.24
CA ARG A 2 12.55 51.99 49.90
C ARG A 2 13.72 51.91 48.93
N ASN A 3 14.86 52.54 49.26
CA ASN A 3 16.07 52.51 48.42
C ASN A 3 16.62 51.09 48.15
N TYR A 4 16.29 50.14 49.02
CA TYR A 4 16.66 48.75 48.83
C TYR A 4 15.76 48.08 47.79
N LEU A 5 14.44 48.14 47.97
CA LEU A 5 13.47 47.54 47.05
C LEU A 5 13.48 48.21 45.67
N SER A 6 13.79 49.51 45.58
CA SER A 6 13.91 50.24 44.32
C SER A 6 14.93 49.65 43.35
N ARG A 7 15.91 48.85 43.83
CA ARG A 7 16.86 48.14 42.95
C ARG A 7 16.19 47.02 42.15
N PHE A 8 15.08 46.49 42.66
CA PHE A 8 14.40 45.32 42.11
C PHE A 8 13.09 45.66 41.38
N THR A 9 12.60 46.90 41.45
CA THR A 9 11.29 47.26 40.88
C THR A 9 11.20 47.04 39.37
N LYS A 10 12.33 47.16 38.64
CA LYS A 10 12.43 46.91 37.19
C LYS A 10 12.06 45.48 36.76
N PHE A 11 12.08 44.50 37.68
CA PHE A 11 11.78 43.10 37.38
C PHE A 11 10.30 42.73 37.49
N TYR A 12 9.46 43.63 38.01
CA TYR A 12 8.06 43.34 38.33
C TYR A 12 7.13 44.40 37.74
N GLY A 13 5.99 43.97 37.20
CA GLY A 13 5.11 44.86 36.42
C GLY A 13 4.58 46.06 37.22
N HIS A 14 4.15 45.84 38.46
CA HIS A 14 3.41 46.83 39.26
C HIS A 14 4.10 47.21 40.57
N MET A 15 5.30 46.69 40.84
CA MET A 15 5.97 46.92 42.13
C MET A 15 6.38 48.39 42.30
N ASN A 16 6.76 49.07 41.21
CA ASN A 16 7.14 50.48 41.26
C ASN A 16 5.95 51.38 41.66
N GLU A 17 4.77 51.10 41.11
CA GLU A 17 3.54 51.84 41.39
C GLU A 17 3.02 51.60 42.82
N ARG A 18 3.26 50.39 43.35
CA ARG A 18 2.86 49.97 44.69
C ARG A 18 3.98 50.07 45.73
N ILE A 19 5.09 50.75 45.42
CA ILE A 19 6.30 50.72 46.27
C ILE A 19 6.04 51.17 47.72
N ASP A 20 5.10 52.11 47.93
CA ASP A 20 4.70 52.57 49.27
C ASP A 20 4.06 51.45 50.10
N GLU A 21 3.26 50.61 49.46
CA GLU A 21 2.59 49.46 50.07
C GLU A 21 3.62 48.39 50.46
N PHE A 22 4.56 48.08 49.56
CA PHE A 22 5.67 47.17 49.83
C PHE A 22 6.56 47.68 50.97
N VAL A 23 6.87 48.97 51.01
CA VAL A 23 7.68 49.55 52.11
C VAL A 23 6.95 49.45 53.44
N ARG A 24 5.63 49.67 53.46
CA ARG A 24 4.81 49.57 54.68
C ARG A 24 4.70 48.14 55.20
N LEU A 25 4.61 47.15 54.31
CA LEU A 25 4.39 45.75 54.65
C LEU A 25 5.67 44.91 54.73
N PHE A 26 6.83 45.48 54.36
CA PHE A 26 8.11 44.76 54.34
C PHE A 26 8.40 44.05 55.69
N PRO A 27 8.78 42.75 55.68
CA PRO A 27 9.19 41.95 54.51
C PRO A 27 8.06 41.18 53.82
N VAL A 28 6.78 41.51 53.99
CA VAL A 28 5.65 40.73 53.44
C VAL A 28 5.16 41.31 52.11
N HIS A 29 4.88 40.43 51.15
CA HIS A 29 4.23 40.82 49.90
C HIS A 29 2.81 41.33 50.17
N PRO A 30 2.34 42.44 49.57
CA PRO A 30 0.97 42.91 49.74
C PRO A 30 -0.10 41.85 49.47
N ASP A 31 0.01 41.15 48.35
CA ASP A 31 -0.94 40.09 47.94
C ASP A 31 -0.87 38.82 48.81
N TYR A 32 0.07 38.73 49.75
CA TYR A 32 0.14 37.64 50.73
C TYR A 32 -1.23 37.51 51.40
N ILE A 33 -1.71 38.59 52.01
CA ILE A 33 -2.96 38.61 52.80
C ILE A 33 -4.18 38.27 51.93
N ASP A 34 -4.25 38.81 50.72
CA ASP A 34 -5.38 38.61 49.80
C ASP A 34 -5.53 37.16 49.34
N VAL A 35 -4.41 36.47 49.07
CA VAL A 35 -4.42 35.04 48.73
C VAL A 35 -4.90 34.21 49.93
N PHE A 36 -4.51 34.59 51.15
CA PHE A 36 -4.92 33.88 52.36
C PHE A 36 -6.38 34.06 52.71
N GLU A 37 -6.96 35.23 52.49
CA GLU A 37 -8.39 35.46 52.76
C GLU A 37 -9.29 34.52 51.95
N ARG A 38 -8.80 34.02 50.81
CA ARG A 38 -9.50 33.13 49.90
C ARG A 38 -9.32 31.64 50.23
N VAL A 39 -8.41 31.29 51.14
CA VAL A 39 -8.23 29.90 51.59
C VAL A 39 -9.40 29.52 52.50
N THR A 40 -10.34 28.73 51.98
CA THR A 40 -11.60 28.41 52.69
C THR A 40 -11.45 27.30 53.73
N ALA A 41 -10.45 26.43 53.58
CA ALA A 41 -10.28 25.24 54.41
C ALA A 41 -9.57 25.47 55.76
N ILE A 42 -9.06 26.68 56.03
CA ILE A 42 -8.18 26.97 57.16
C ILE A 42 -8.63 28.24 57.92
N GLU A 43 -8.59 28.20 59.25
CA GLU A 43 -8.92 29.35 60.09
C GLU A 43 -7.89 30.50 59.94
N LYS A 44 -8.38 31.72 59.67
CA LYS A 44 -7.56 32.92 59.47
C LYS A 44 -6.58 33.23 60.63
N ARG A 45 -6.91 32.83 61.87
CA ARG A 45 -6.06 33.05 63.06
C ARG A 45 -4.75 32.25 63.00
N GLU A 46 -4.77 31.05 62.42
CA GLU A 46 -3.57 30.21 62.31
C GLU A 46 -2.59 30.77 61.27
N ILE A 47 -3.09 31.47 60.26
CA ILE A 47 -2.28 32.12 59.22
C ILE A 47 -1.46 33.28 59.81
N LEU A 48 -2.10 34.16 60.60
CA LEU A 48 -1.40 35.29 61.26
C LEU A 48 -0.34 34.81 62.26
N LYS A 49 -0.57 33.68 62.93
CA LYS A 49 0.43 33.04 63.80
C LYS A 49 1.64 32.54 62.99
N THR A 50 1.41 31.94 61.83
CA THR A 50 2.48 31.48 60.94
C THR A 50 3.30 32.65 60.41
N LEU A 51 2.65 33.71 59.91
CA LEU A 51 3.33 34.92 59.47
C LEU A 51 4.16 35.54 60.60
N SER A 52 3.61 35.62 61.80
CA SER A 52 4.32 36.10 63.00
C SER A 52 5.55 35.25 63.33
N LYS A 53 5.48 33.93 63.16
CA LYS A 53 6.62 33.02 63.36
C LYS A 53 7.69 33.23 62.29
N THR A 54 7.31 33.40 61.03
CA THR A 54 8.24 33.67 59.92
C THR A 54 8.95 35.01 60.13
N MET A 55 8.22 36.07 60.48
CA MET A 55 8.83 37.38 60.80
C MET A 55 9.81 37.29 61.98
N ARG A 56 9.44 36.59 63.07
CA ARG A 56 10.36 36.39 64.21
C ARG A 56 11.67 35.72 63.83
N ARG A 57 11.64 34.76 62.89
CA ARG A 57 12.85 34.08 62.39
C ARG A 57 13.77 35.01 61.58
N LEU A 58 13.27 36.15 61.12
CA LEU A 58 14.00 37.13 60.30
C LEU A 58 14.48 38.35 61.10
N LEU A 59 14.01 38.56 62.34
CA LEU A 59 14.35 39.75 63.14
C LEU A 59 15.86 39.90 63.38
N ASP A 60 16.55 38.78 63.59
CA ASP A 60 17.99 38.76 63.86
C ASP A 60 18.84 38.52 62.60
N ARG A 61 18.28 38.71 61.41
CA ARG A 61 18.96 38.51 60.12
C ARG A 61 19.09 39.81 59.36
N ASP A 62 20.23 39.98 58.70
CA ASP A 62 20.43 41.11 57.79
C ASP A 62 19.51 41.02 56.57
N VAL A 63 19.15 42.18 56.03
CA VAL A 63 18.38 42.27 54.78
C VAL A 63 19.27 41.77 53.63
N PRO A 64 18.82 40.79 52.82
CA PRO A 64 19.63 40.23 51.74
C PRO A 64 20.07 41.27 50.73
N GLU A 65 21.27 41.16 50.17
CA GLU A 65 21.77 42.14 49.18
C GLU A 65 21.46 41.75 47.73
N ASP A 66 21.25 40.45 47.48
CA ASP A 66 21.24 39.78 46.18
C ASP A 66 19.84 39.36 45.70
N TYR A 67 18.79 39.59 46.48
CA TYR A 67 17.39 39.36 46.09
C TYR A 67 16.44 40.26 46.90
N PRO A 68 15.15 40.41 46.53
CA PRO A 68 14.24 41.40 47.15
C PRO A 68 13.91 41.21 48.64
N GLY A 69 14.19 40.04 49.23
CA GLY A 69 13.88 39.76 50.64
C GLY A 69 12.40 39.74 51.02
N VAL A 70 11.48 39.64 50.04
CA VAL A 70 10.03 39.66 50.26
C VAL A 70 9.47 38.25 50.45
N ILE A 71 8.60 38.08 51.45
CA ILE A 71 7.87 36.87 51.79
C ILE A 71 6.61 36.79 50.93
N GLY A 72 6.59 35.83 50.00
CA GLY A 72 5.41 35.43 49.23
C GLY A 72 4.55 34.38 49.95
N TYR A 73 3.34 34.15 49.45
CA TYR A 73 2.40 33.19 50.05
C TYR A 73 2.86 31.72 49.94
N ASP A 74 3.81 31.43 49.06
CA ASP A 74 4.49 30.13 48.94
C ASP A 74 5.11 29.66 50.27
N THR A 75 5.62 30.61 51.07
CA THR A 75 6.26 30.33 52.36
C THR A 75 5.31 29.73 53.41
N TYR A 76 4.00 29.77 53.18
CA TYR A 76 3.01 29.17 54.06
C TYR A 76 2.94 27.64 53.90
N TRP A 77 3.28 27.12 52.71
CA TRP A 77 3.11 25.70 52.38
C TRP A 77 3.84 24.73 53.35
N PRO A 78 5.11 24.96 53.75
CA PRO A 78 5.77 24.08 54.72
C PRO A 78 5.05 24.02 56.07
N PHE A 79 4.50 25.15 56.54
CA PHE A 79 3.76 25.20 57.80
C PHE A 79 2.42 24.48 57.73
N LEU A 80 1.76 24.51 56.55
CA LEU A 80 0.58 23.68 56.29
C LEU A 80 0.91 22.20 56.38
N CYS A 81 2.02 21.79 55.76
CA CYS A 81 2.48 20.41 55.77
C CYS A 81 2.85 19.93 57.18
N GLU A 82 3.45 20.77 58.03
CA GLU A 82 3.88 20.41 59.39
C GLU A 82 2.71 20.28 60.40
N ASN A 83 1.56 20.90 60.14
CA ASN A 83 0.45 20.90 61.08
C ASN A 83 -0.45 19.66 60.93
N SER A 84 -0.51 18.85 61.98
CA SER A 84 -1.31 17.62 62.01
C SER A 84 -2.82 17.84 61.86
N SER A 85 -3.36 18.99 62.31
CA SER A 85 -4.79 19.28 62.17
C SER A 85 -5.21 19.50 60.72
N PHE A 86 -4.34 20.08 59.88
CA PHE A 86 -4.63 20.31 58.46
C PHE A 86 -4.53 19.03 57.63
N ARG A 87 -3.68 18.08 58.03
CA ARG A 87 -3.63 16.74 57.39
C ARG A 87 -4.89 15.90 57.63
N ALA A 88 -5.70 16.24 58.64
CA ALA A 88 -6.98 15.59 58.88
C ALA A 88 -8.04 15.99 57.83
N ILE A 89 -7.90 17.15 57.19
CA ILE A 89 -8.81 17.65 56.15
C ILE A 89 -8.51 16.90 54.83
N PRO A 90 -9.49 16.18 54.24
CA PRO A 90 -9.28 15.38 53.03
C PRO A 90 -8.70 16.17 51.86
N GLU A 91 -9.23 17.36 51.59
CA GLU A 91 -8.82 18.21 50.47
C GLU A 91 -7.36 18.64 50.61
N VAL A 92 -6.98 19.07 51.81
CA VAL A 92 -5.60 19.47 52.13
C VAL A 92 -4.66 18.27 52.02
N ARG A 93 -5.06 17.09 52.49
CA ARG A 93 -4.27 15.86 52.38
C ARG A 93 -3.97 15.50 50.93
N SER A 94 -4.97 15.54 50.05
CA SER A 94 -4.78 15.24 48.62
C SER A 94 -3.82 16.21 47.94
N VAL A 95 -3.88 17.50 48.27
CA VAL A 95 -2.92 18.49 47.75
C VAL A 95 -1.51 18.23 48.33
N ILE A 96 -1.39 17.89 49.61
CA ILE A 96 -0.11 17.53 50.26
C ILE A 96 0.54 16.31 49.59
N GLU A 97 -0.21 15.23 49.34
CA GLU A 97 0.33 14.02 48.71
C GLU A 97 0.84 14.29 47.28
N CYS A 98 0.07 15.06 46.51
CA CYS A 98 0.48 15.52 45.18
C CYS A 98 1.75 16.38 45.23
N SER A 99 1.78 17.40 46.10
CA SER A 99 2.94 18.29 46.24
C SER A 99 4.19 17.56 46.73
N ASN A 100 4.06 16.65 47.71
CA ASN A 100 5.22 15.90 48.20
C ASN A 100 5.84 15.03 47.10
N THR A 101 5.01 14.44 46.25
CA THR A 101 5.46 13.65 45.10
C THR A 101 6.18 14.54 44.08
N LEU A 102 5.61 15.71 43.78
CA LEU A 102 6.18 16.74 42.92
C LEU A 102 7.55 17.23 43.44
N GLU A 103 7.60 17.64 44.70
CA GLU A 103 8.79 18.16 45.36
C GLU A 103 9.91 17.12 45.42
N SER A 104 9.57 15.85 45.70
CA SER A 104 10.54 14.75 45.73
C SER A 104 11.14 14.49 44.35
N ARG A 105 10.31 14.45 43.29
CA ARG A 105 10.76 14.24 41.90
C ARG A 105 11.63 15.39 41.40
N VAL A 106 11.21 16.63 41.63
CA VAL A 106 12.01 17.82 41.30
C VAL A 106 13.29 17.88 42.15
N SER A 107 13.25 17.39 43.39
CA SER A 107 14.45 17.34 44.22
C SER A 107 15.52 16.38 43.70
N LEU A 108 15.10 15.24 43.13
CA LEU A 108 16.00 14.17 42.67
C LEU A 108 16.42 14.30 41.21
N ALA A 109 15.53 14.76 40.32
CA ALA A 109 15.68 14.59 38.87
C ALA A 109 15.56 15.89 38.04
N PHE A 110 15.54 17.07 38.68
CA PHE A 110 15.41 18.35 37.96
C PHE A 110 16.66 18.67 37.15
N THR A 111 16.49 18.92 35.84
CA THR A 111 17.61 19.01 34.89
C THR A 111 18.36 20.35 34.92
N ARG A 112 17.83 21.36 35.63
CA ARG A 112 18.43 22.70 35.78
C ARG A 112 18.68 23.05 37.26
N PRO A 113 19.74 22.52 37.89
CA PRO A 113 19.94 22.62 39.34
C PRO A 113 19.95 24.05 39.90
N SER A 114 20.45 25.04 39.16
CA SER A 114 20.47 26.46 39.57
C SER A 114 19.07 27.03 39.82
N TYR A 115 18.06 26.59 39.06
CA TYR A 115 16.68 27.08 39.18
C TYR A 115 15.82 26.26 40.14
N LYS A 116 16.39 25.23 40.77
CA LYS A 116 15.66 24.35 41.70
C LYS A 116 15.00 25.11 42.86
N PRO A 117 15.62 26.11 43.51
CA PRO A 117 14.95 26.89 44.56
C PRO A 117 13.69 27.60 44.05
N MET A 118 13.76 28.21 42.86
CA MET A 118 12.61 28.84 42.22
C MET A 118 11.51 27.81 41.88
N ALA A 119 11.90 26.63 41.40
CA ALA A 119 10.96 25.56 41.08
C ALA A 119 10.15 25.09 42.30
N ILE A 120 10.82 24.93 43.45
CA ILE A 120 10.15 24.56 44.71
C ILE A 120 9.17 25.65 45.16
N ARG A 121 9.58 26.93 45.10
CA ARG A 121 8.69 28.06 45.43
C ARG A 121 7.43 28.09 44.55
N ILE A 122 7.58 27.81 43.25
CA ILE A 122 6.44 27.71 42.31
C ILE A 122 5.51 26.55 42.71
N ILE A 123 6.04 25.37 43.03
CA ILE A 123 5.23 24.21 43.45
C ILE A 123 4.45 24.54 44.73
N HIS A 124 5.11 25.15 45.71
CA HIS A 124 4.48 25.59 46.96
C HIS A 124 3.37 26.61 46.70
N ALA A 125 3.62 27.58 45.82
CA ALA A 125 2.61 28.57 45.43
C ALA A 125 1.39 27.94 44.76
N LEU A 126 1.59 27.04 43.80
CA LEU A 126 0.50 26.32 43.14
C LEU A 126 -0.30 25.45 44.13
N SER A 127 0.38 24.91 45.14
CA SER A 127 -0.26 24.13 46.20
C SER A 127 -1.12 24.98 47.13
N VAL A 128 -0.65 26.16 47.53
CA VAL A 128 -1.45 27.11 48.32
C VAL A 128 -2.63 27.63 47.50
N HIS A 129 -2.39 28.04 46.24
CA HIS A 129 -3.45 28.50 45.34
C HIS A 129 -4.51 27.43 45.09
N ARG A 130 -4.12 26.15 45.05
CA ARG A 130 -5.09 25.06 44.91
C ARG A 130 -6.12 25.02 46.04
N LEU A 131 -5.77 25.50 47.23
CA LEU A 131 -6.66 25.56 48.39
C LEU A 131 -7.54 26.83 48.41
N THR A 132 -7.40 27.74 47.43
CA THR A 132 -8.22 28.96 47.32
C THR A 132 -9.36 28.85 46.31
N THR A 133 -9.39 27.80 45.48
CA THR A 133 -10.35 27.66 44.37
C THR A 133 -11.73 27.12 44.78
N GLY A 134 -11.95 26.83 46.06
CA GLY A 134 -13.19 26.23 46.58
C GLY A 134 -13.34 24.74 46.28
N ASP A 135 -13.06 24.32 45.04
CA ASP A 135 -12.92 22.91 44.62
C ASP A 135 -11.50 22.67 44.09
N ILE A 136 -10.81 21.70 44.71
CA ILE A 136 -9.42 21.33 44.38
C ILE A 136 -9.29 20.57 43.06
N TYR A 137 -10.39 20.16 42.42
CA TYR A 137 -10.38 19.46 41.15
C TYR A 137 -10.64 20.35 39.94
N LEU A 138 -10.88 21.66 40.15
CA LEU A 138 -11.11 22.60 39.06
C LEU A 138 -9.81 22.94 38.31
N PRO A 139 -9.86 23.06 36.97
CA PRO A 139 -8.70 23.40 36.13
C PRO A 139 -8.37 24.91 36.17
N LEU A 140 -8.36 25.49 37.36
CA LEU A 140 -8.03 26.88 37.66
C LEU A 140 -6.64 26.98 38.26
N GLY A 141 -5.88 27.97 37.84
CA GLY A 141 -4.47 28.13 38.22
C GLY A 141 -4.00 29.57 38.23
N VAL A 142 -2.68 29.71 38.17
CA VAL A 142 -2.00 31.01 38.20
C VAL A 142 -1.16 31.16 36.93
N THR A 143 -1.14 32.34 36.33
CA THR A 143 -0.30 32.64 35.17
C THR A 143 1.18 32.81 35.58
N PRO A 144 2.14 32.62 34.66
CA PRO A 144 3.56 32.87 34.95
C PRO A 144 3.85 34.31 35.42
N MET A 145 3.08 35.28 34.90
CA MET A 145 3.20 36.69 35.28
C MET A 145 2.75 36.92 36.71
N GLU A 146 1.59 36.37 37.10
CA GLU A 146 1.11 36.42 38.48
C GLU A 146 2.09 35.71 39.43
N LEU A 147 2.64 34.54 39.06
CA LEU A 147 3.65 33.85 39.88
C LEU A 147 4.93 34.68 40.06
N ARG A 148 5.41 35.34 38.99
CA ARG A 148 6.57 36.24 39.06
C ARG A 148 6.34 37.36 40.06
N ASP A 149 5.21 38.07 39.91
CA ASP A 149 4.92 39.28 40.65
C ASP A 149 4.52 38.97 42.10
N THR A 150 3.55 38.09 42.32
CA THR A 150 2.95 37.80 43.65
C THR A 150 3.89 37.07 44.62
N LEU A 151 4.93 36.42 44.11
CA LEU A 151 5.94 35.74 44.93
C LEU A 151 7.26 36.54 45.00
N CYS A 152 7.39 37.65 44.27
CA CYS A 152 8.69 38.27 43.99
C CYS A 152 9.78 37.23 43.64
N LEU A 153 9.51 36.40 42.61
CA LEU A 153 10.51 35.43 42.14
C LEU A 153 11.72 36.18 41.58
N PHE A 154 12.92 35.76 41.93
CA PHE A 154 14.15 36.40 41.49
C PHE A 154 15.26 35.37 41.28
N HIS A 155 16.20 35.67 40.38
CA HIS A 155 17.42 34.89 40.19
C HIS A 155 18.59 35.86 39.98
N PRO A 156 19.73 35.73 40.69
CA PRO A 156 20.85 36.68 40.58
C PRO A 156 21.36 36.90 39.15
N ASP A 157 21.52 35.82 38.38
CA ASP A 157 22.01 35.88 36.99
C ASP A 157 21.04 36.52 35.97
N ILE A 158 19.87 37.00 36.41
CA ILE A 158 18.88 37.59 35.49
C ILE A 158 19.36 38.94 34.93
N GLU A 159 20.24 39.64 35.64
CA GLU A 159 20.78 40.94 35.21
C GLU A 159 21.71 40.83 33.99
N ASP A 160 22.28 39.64 33.75
CA ASP A 160 23.25 39.38 32.70
C ASP A 160 22.60 39.09 31.32
N LEU A 161 21.25 39.03 31.25
CA LEU A 161 20.51 38.63 30.04
C LEU A 161 20.31 39.77 29.01
N GLY A 162 20.61 41.02 29.37
CA GLY A 162 20.72 42.15 28.44
C GLY A 162 19.41 42.62 27.77
N GLY A 163 18.25 42.08 28.14
CA GLY A 163 16.92 42.47 27.65
C GLY A 163 16.16 43.37 28.63
N GLU A 164 14.83 43.44 28.44
CA GLU A 164 13.93 44.11 29.39
C GLU A 164 13.80 43.26 30.67
N PRO A 165 14.24 43.74 31.85
CA PRO A 165 14.41 42.89 33.04
C PRO A 165 13.14 42.15 33.49
N SER A 166 11.98 42.78 33.34
CA SER A 166 10.67 42.19 33.67
C SER A 166 10.31 41.02 32.77
N ASP A 167 10.58 41.14 31.46
CA ASP A 167 10.28 40.13 30.45
C ASP A 167 11.27 38.96 30.49
N ASP A 168 12.54 39.25 30.75
CA ASP A 168 13.58 38.24 30.95
C ASP A 168 13.24 37.34 32.15
N LEU A 169 12.86 37.96 33.28
CA LEU A 169 12.43 37.22 34.46
C LEU A 169 11.14 36.41 34.21
N LEU A 170 10.17 36.98 33.48
CA LEU A 170 8.96 36.24 33.08
C LEU A 170 9.29 35.02 32.23
N THR A 171 10.21 35.17 31.27
CA THR A 171 10.68 34.09 30.40
C THR A 171 11.39 33.00 31.22
N LEU A 172 12.18 33.38 32.22
CA LEU A 172 12.79 32.44 33.15
C LEU A 172 11.73 31.65 33.93
N VAL A 173 10.72 32.32 34.49
CA VAL A 173 9.61 31.65 35.22
C VAL A 173 8.85 30.67 34.32
N GLN A 174 8.56 31.05 33.07
CA GLN A 174 7.95 30.14 32.08
C GLN A 174 8.84 28.94 31.77
N THR A 175 10.15 29.15 31.68
CA THR A 175 11.13 28.09 31.44
C THR A 175 11.18 27.12 32.61
N VAL A 176 11.17 27.62 33.84
CA VAL A 176 11.14 26.79 35.05
C VAL A 176 9.83 25.98 35.12
N LEU A 177 8.68 26.56 34.81
CA LEU A 177 7.40 25.84 34.74
C LEU A 177 7.42 24.70 33.73
N ARG A 178 7.94 24.94 32.52
CA ARG A 178 8.11 23.90 31.49
C ARG A 178 9.07 22.82 31.94
N GLU A 179 10.16 23.18 32.61
CA GLU A 179 11.14 22.20 33.11
C GLU A 179 10.56 21.36 34.25
N ILE A 180 9.76 21.94 35.15
CA ILE A 180 9.00 21.19 36.16
C ILE A 180 8.08 20.19 35.45
N GLN A 181 7.26 20.64 34.49
CA GLN A 181 6.34 19.78 33.75
C GLN A 181 7.06 18.64 33.01
N LYS A 182 8.20 18.94 32.38
CA LYS A 182 9.03 17.96 31.67
C LYS A 182 9.63 16.92 32.61
N THR A 183 10.17 17.34 33.76
CA THR A 183 10.73 16.46 34.79
C THR A 183 9.69 15.42 35.27
N LEU A 184 8.40 15.75 35.14
CA LEU A 184 7.28 14.93 35.59
C LEU A 184 6.54 14.25 34.42
N SER A 185 7.03 14.35 33.20
CA SER A 185 6.36 13.85 31.99
C SER A 185 4.89 14.32 31.86
N GLY A 186 4.59 15.53 32.34
CA GLY A 186 3.25 16.14 32.31
C GLY A 186 2.26 15.58 33.36
N GLN A 187 2.75 14.82 34.34
CA GLN A 187 1.99 14.38 35.52
C GLN A 187 1.91 15.51 36.55
N PHE A 188 0.83 15.53 37.35
CA PHE A 188 0.60 16.42 38.49
C PHE A 188 0.53 17.94 38.25
N ILE A 189 1.10 18.47 37.15
CA ILE A 189 0.99 19.88 36.74
C ILE A 189 0.44 19.96 35.31
N SER A 190 -0.61 20.76 35.14
CA SER A 190 -1.26 21.02 33.86
C SER A 190 -1.20 22.51 33.50
N HIS A 191 -1.09 22.80 32.21
CA HIS A 191 -1.12 24.14 31.61
C HIS A 191 -2.38 24.30 30.79
N ASN A 192 -3.11 25.40 31.01
CA ASN A 192 -4.27 25.76 30.21
C ASN A 192 -3.85 26.78 29.14
N PRO A 193 -3.85 26.40 27.84
CA PRO A 193 -3.39 27.28 26.77
C PRO A 193 -4.35 28.46 26.50
N THR A 194 -5.61 28.37 26.92
CA THR A 194 -6.62 29.41 26.68
C THR A 194 -6.42 30.63 27.58
N ASN A 195 -6.09 30.42 28.85
CA ASN A 195 -5.91 31.49 29.84
C ASN A 195 -4.48 31.56 30.41
N GLN A 196 -3.55 30.75 29.88
CA GLN A 196 -2.15 30.67 30.27
C GLN A 196 -1.89 30.28 31.73
N GLN A 197 -2.90 29.75 32.43
CA GLN A 197 -2.77 29.36 33.82
C GLN A 197 -2.10 27.99 33.99
N TRP A 198 -1.31 27.87 35.04
CA TRP A 198 -0.66 26.64 35.48
C TRP A 198 -1.25 26.20 36.81
N TYR A 199 -1.45 24.89 36.97
CA TYR A 199 -2.17 24.37 38.13
C TYR A 199 -1.82 22.91 38.48
N LEU A 200 -2.03 22.54 39.74
CA LEU A 200 -1.88 21.16 40.21
C LEU A 200 -3.06 20.29 39.78
N ASP A 201 -2.80 19.23 39.02
CA ASP A 201 -3.80 18.32 38.46
C ASP A 201 -3.84 17.01 39.27
N LEU A 202 -4.71 16.99 40.29
CA LEU A 202 -4.86 15.87 41.22
C LEU A 202 -5.45 14.60 40.58
N LYS A 203 -5.90 14.65 39.32
CA LYS A 203 -6.50 13.51 38.61
C LYS A 203 -5.50 12.72 37.75
N LYS A 204 -4.29 13.23 37.50
CA LYS A 204 -3.26 12.62 36.63
C LYS A 204 -2.23 11.74 37.40
N VAL A 205 -2.67 10.66 38.05
CA VAL A 205 -1.80 9.81 38.92
C VAL A 205 -1.69 8.34 38.46
N VAL A 206 -1.89 8.02 37.17
CA VAL A 206 -1.90 6.62 36.68
C VAL A 206 -0.54 6.23 36.08
N ASP A 207 0.11 5.23 36.68
CA ASP A 207 1.27 4.53 36.11
C ASP A 207 0.81 3.40 35.17
N TYR A 208 0.68 3.73 33.90
CA TYR A 208 0.21 2.80 32.87
C TYR A 208 1.18 1.62 32.64
N ASP A 209 2.48 1.83 32.83
CA ASP A 209 3.49 0.78 32.61
C ASP A 209 3.39 -0.29 33.69
N ALA A 210 3.22 0.10 34.95
CA ALA A 210 3.00 -0.83 36.05
C ALA A 210 1.70 -1.64 35.87
N LEU A 211 0.63 -1.00 35.34
CA LEU A 211 -0.64 -1.68 35.07
C LEU A 211 -0.54 -2.68 33.91
N ILE A 212 0.22 -2.36 32.87
CA ILE A 212 0.49 -3.29 31.76
C ILE A 212 1.29 -4.48 32.26
N GLU A 213 2.36 -4.25 33.02
CA GLU A 213 3.20 -5.31 33.59
C GLU A 213 2.38 -6.24 34.48
N LYS A 214 1.52 -5.70 35.35
CA LYS A 214 0.63 -6.54 36.14
C LYS A 214 -0.35 -7.35 35.29
N ARG A 215 -0.80 -6.82 34.14
CA ARG A 215 -1.75 -7.52 33.28
C ARG A 215 -1.10 -8.71 32.56
N THR A 216 0.20 -8.64 32.22
CA THR A 216 0.91 -9.73 31.53
C THR A 216 0.87 -11.04 32.32
N GLU A 217 0.93 -10.97 33.66
CA GLU A 217 0.88 -12.13 34.58
C GLU A 217 -0.40 -12.98 34.43
N SER A 218 -1.46 -12.43 33.84
CA SER A 218 -2.78 -13.05 33.73
C SER A 218 -3.24 -13.34 32.29
N LEU A 219 -2.35 -13.19 31.31
CA LEU A 219 -2.66 -13.47 29.90
C LEU A 219 -2.64 -14.96 29.59
N ASP A 220 -3.51 -15.37 28.66
CA ASP A 220 -3.50 -16.71 28.09
C ASP A 220 -2.65 -16.75 26.80
N ASN A 221 -2.18 -17.94 26.43
CA ASN A 221 -1.40 -18.12 25.20
C ASN A 221 -2.20 -17.72 23.95
N ALA A 222 -3.53 -17.86 23.98
CA ALA A 222 -4.41 -17.43 22.89
C ALA A 222 -4.36 -15.91 22.66
N ALA A 223 -4.22 -15.08 23.71
CA ALA A 223 -3.99 -13.64 23.56
C ALA A 223 -2.65 -13.34 22.89
N LEU A 224 -1.60 -14.08 23.24
CA LEU A 224 -0.27 -13.94 22.62
C LEU A 224 -0.30 -14.33 21.14
N ASP A 225 -1.00 -15.41 20.80
CA ASP A 225 -1.19 -15.85 19.41
C ASP A 225 -2.02 -14.84 18.60
N ARG A 226 -3.06 -14.23 19.20
CA ARG A 226 -3.80 -13.12 18.57
C ARG A 226 -2.86 -11.95 18.27
N ALA A 227 -2.05 -11.55 19.24
CA ALA A 227 -1.06 -10.48 19.11
C ALA A 227 -0.02 -10.76 18.00
N TYR A 228 0.52 -11.98 17.96
CA TYR A 228 1.43 -12.42 16.90
C TYR A 228 0.82 -12.26 15.51
N TYR A 229 -0.44 -12.67 15.34
CA TYR A 229 -1.11 -12.56 14.05
C TYR A 229 -1.43 -11.13 13.62
N GLU A 230 -1.66 -10.20 14.55
CA GLU A 230 -1.79 -8.77 14.22
C GLU A 230 -0.49 -8.23 13.61
N ALA A 231 0.67 -8.62 14.16
CA ALA A 231 1.97 -8.26 13.59
C ALA A 231 2.18 -8.90 12.21
N LEU A 232 1.84 -10.19 12.05
CA LEU A 232 1.93 -10.86 10.75
C LEU A 232 1.00 -10.27 9.69
N GLN A 233 -0.19 -9.79 10.07
CA GLN A 233 -1.10 -9.12 9.13
C GLN A 233 -0.47 -7.86 8.54
N ILE A 234 0.35 -7.14 9.32
CA ILE A 234 1.10 -5.98 8.82
C ILE A 234 2.25 -6.45 7.93
N LEU A 235 3.07 -7.40 8.39
CA LEU A 235 4.24 -7.90 7.66
C LEU A 235 3.91 -8.59 6.33
N MET A 236 2.74 -9.24 6.23
CA MET A 236 2.25 -9.89 5.01
C MET A 236 1.33 -8.98 4.18
N GLU A 237 1.16 -7.71 4.56
CA GLU A 237 0.32 -6.71 3.88
C GLU A 237 -1.17 -7.12 3.78
N LYS A 238 -1.69 -7.77 4.83
CA LYS A 238 -3.08 -8.28 4.92
C LYS A 238 -4.00 -7.48 5.85
N LYS A 239 -3.47 -6.54 6.63
CA LYS A 239 -4.26 -5.76 7.61
C LYS A 239 -5.46 -5.02 6.98
N ASP A 240 -5.25 -4.40 5.83
CA ASP A 240 -6.30 -3.63 5.14
C ASP A 240 -7.08 -4.47 4.10
N GLN A 241 -6.81 -5.78 4.02
CA GLN A 241 -7.46 -6.68 3.06
C GLN A 241 -8.55 -7.48 3.76
N PRO A 242 -9.80 -7.49 3.24
CA PRO A 242 -10.85 -8.32 3.81
C PRO A 242 -10.46 -9.80 3.71
N SER A 243 -10.76 -10.54 4.77
CA SER A 243 -10.63 -12.00 4.76
C SER A 243 -11.55 -12.62 3.69
N TYR A 244 -11.06 -13.66 3.01
CA TYR A 244 -11.83 -14.42 2.02
C TYR A 244 -13.10 -15.05 2.61
N VAL A 245 -13.04 -15.48 3.88
CA VAL A 245 -14.21 -15.96 4.63
C VAL A 245 -14.37 -15.12 5.88
N THR A 246 -15.55 -14.52 6.08
CA THR A 246 -15.87 -13.71 7.25
C THR A 246 -15.62 -14.49 8.55
N GLY A 247 -14.85 -13.90 9.46
CA GLY A 247 -14.51 -14.51 10.75
C GLY A 247 -13.28 -15.44 10.71
N TYR A 248 -12.66 -15.66 9.54
CA TYR A 248 -11.43 -16.46 9.41
C TYR A 248 -10.27 -15.59 8.91
N ARG A 249 -9.04 -15.95 9.28
CA ARG A 249 -7.83 -15.27 8.81
C ARG A 249 -7.26 -15.97 7.57
N ILE A 250 -8.00 -15.86 6.47
CA ILE A 250 -7.71 -16.52 5.18
C ILE A 250 -7.72 -15.47 4.07
N TRP A 251 -6.71 -15.48 3.21
CA TRP A 251 -6.64 -14.58 2.04
C TRP A 251 -6.26 -15.37 0.79
N GLU A 252 -6.87 -15.01 -0.35
CA GLU A 252 -6.31 -15.40 -1.66
C GLU A 252 -4.88 -14.85 -1.73
N HIS A 253 -3.96 -15.69 -2.20
CA HIS A 253 -2.55 -15.37 -2.25
C HIS A 253 -1.95 -15.79 -3.58
N GLU A 254 -1.04 -14.97 -4.08
CA GLU A 254 -0.38 -15.16 -5.36
C GLU A 254 1.11 -15.37 -5.13
N LEU A 255 1.66 -16.46 -5.66
CA LEU A 255 3.10 -16.72 -5.67
C LEU A 255 3.61 -16.67 -7.11
N GLU A 256 4.74 -16.01 -7.31
CA GLU A 256 5.46 -16.09 -8.58
C GLU A 256 6.03 -17.50 -8.74
N TRP A 257 5.82 -18.13 -9.90
CA TRP A 257 6.58 -19.28 -10.35
C TRP A 257 7.82 -18.78 -11.10
N LEU A 258 8.93 -18.69 -10.38
CA LEU A 258 10.17 -18.05 -10.81
C LEU A 258 10.68 -18.52 -12.17
N ASP A 259 10.61 -19.83 -12.45
CA ASP A 259 11.10 -20.38 -13.72
C ASP A 259 10.25 -19.95 -14.93
N ARG A 260 8.93 -19.80 -14.74
CA ARG A 260 7.98 -19.46 -15.81
C ARG A 260 7.69 -17.96 -15.90
N LYS A 261 8.11 -17.15 -14.91
CA LYS A 261 7.73 -15.73 -14.76
C LYS A 261 6.21 -15.55 -14.88
N ALA A 262 5.47 -16.44 -14.25
CA ALA A 262 4.03 -16.40 -14.18
C ALA A 262 3.60 -16.69 -12.75
N THR A 263 2.39 -16.31 -12.40
CA THR A 263 1.90 -16.49 -11.03
C THR A 263 1.04 -17.75 -10.87
N ARG A 264 0.96 -18.23 -9.63
CA ARG A 264 0.07 -19.32 -9.20
C ARG A 264 -0.80 -18.82 -8.07
N GLN A 265 -2.04 -19.30 -8.05
CA GLN A 265 -3.06 -18.88 -7.10
C GLN A 265 -3.18 -19.93 -6.00
N GLY A 266 -3.20 -19.46 -4.76
CA GLY A 266 -3.31 -20.26 -3.56
C GLY A 266 -3.96 -19.48 -2.44
N TYR A 267 -3.76 -19.94 -1.22
CA TYR A 267 -4.27 -19.29 -0.03
C TYR A 267 -3.20 -19.12 1.04
N LEU A 268 -3.31 -18.04 1.78
CA LEU A 268 -2.54 -17.75 2.99
C LEU A 268 -3.47 -17.87 4.20
N PHE A 269 -3.07 -18.67 5.19
CA PHE A 269 -3.80 -18.92 6.43
C PHE A 269 -2.96 -18.50 7.61
N PHE A 270 -3.58 -17.78 8.54
CA PHE A 270 -3.05 -17.59 9.88
C PHE A 270 -3.83 -18.52 10.80
N GLY A 271 -3.26 -19.72 11.00
CA GLY A 271 -3.90 -20.83 11.70
C GLY A 271 -3.49 -22.16 11.10
N SER A 272 -4.17 -23.22 11.52
CA SER A 272 -3.93 -24.60 11.12
C SER A 272 -4.91 -25.10 10.05
N PRO A 273 -4.62 -26.21 9.35
CA PRO A 273 -5.52 -26.79 8.37
C PRO A 273 -6.90 -27.17 8.92
N ASN A 274 -6.99 -27.52 10.21
CA ASN A 274 -8.25 -27.94 10.84
C ASN A 274 -9.24 -26.78 11.00
N GLU A 275 -8.74 -25.55 10.99
CA GLU A 275 -9.53 -24.32 11.08
C GLU A 275 -9.96 -23.81 9.69
N ARG A 276 -9.64 -24.57 8.64
CA ARG A 276 -10.05 -24.27 7.27
C ARG A 276 -11.57 -24.42 7.14
N SER A 277 -12.21 -23.40 6.59
CA SER A 277 -13.57 -23.53 6.09
C SER A 277 -13.62 -24.54 4.94
N THR A 278 -14.49 -25.54 5.06
CA THR A 278 -14.74 -26.56 4.02
C THR A 278 -15.38 -25.97 2.75
N ALA A 279 -15.82 -24.71 2.80
CA ALA A 279 -16.42 -23.99 1.67
C ALA A 279 -15.39 -23.40 0.69
N VAL A 280 -14.08 -23.53 0.94
CA VAL A 280 -13.04 -22.90 0.11
C VAL A 280 -12.56 -23.85 -1.00
N PRO A 281 -12.71 -23.48 -2.30
CA PRO A 281 -12.29 -24.32 -3.43
C PRO A 281 -10.81 -24.70 -3.35
N ALA A 282 -10.43 -25.84 -3.90
CA ALA A 282 -9.03 -26.24 -3.89
C ALA A 282 -8.17 -25.37 -4.83
N ARG A 283 -6.94 -25.03 -4.42
CA ARG A 283 -6.01 -24.21 -5.20
C ARG A 283 -4.64 -24.88 -5.34
N ASP A 284 -3.71 -24.22 -6.04
CA ASP A 284 -2.40 -24.80 -6.36
C ASP A 284 -1.50 -24.96 -5.12
N PHE A 285 -1.70 -24.13 -4.10
CA PHE A 285 -0.97 -24.20 -2.83
C PHE A 285 -1.74 -23.57 -1.66
N TYR A 286 -1.28 -23.88 -0.44
CA TYR A 286 -1.73 -23.34 0.83
C TYR A 286 -0.52 -23.05 1.73
N LEU A 287 -0.40 -21.81 2.20
CA LEU A 287 0.62 -21.39 3.15
C LEU A 287 -0.03 -21.22 4.53
N TYR A 288 0.46 -21.92 5.54
CA TYR A 288 -0.05 -21.86 6.90
C TYR A 288 0.99 -21.25 7.84
N PHE A 289 0.69 -20.07 8.40
CA PHE A 289 1.42 -19.58 9.58
C PHE A 289 0.77 -20.17 10.83
N ILE A 290 1.44 -21.16 11.44
CA ILE A 290 0.98 -21.79 12.67
C ILE A 290 1.31 -20.91 13.86
N GLN A 291 0.37 -20.79 14.78
CA GLN A 291 0.52 -19.99 15.98
C GLN A 291 1.61 -20.56 16.91
N PRO A 292 2.50 -19.72 17.47
CA PRO A 292 3.67 -20.20 18.20
C PRO A 292 3.43 -20.57 19.66
N PHE A 293 2.43 -20.00 20.34
CA PHE A 293 2.26 -20.15 21.80
C PHE A 293 1.31 -21.29 22.17
N ASP A 294 0.19 -21.45 21.47
CA ASP A 294 -0.76 -22.55 21.65
C ASP A 294 -1.07 -23.29 20.33
N PRO A 295 -0.07 -23.94 19.70
CA PRO A 295 -0.26 -24.56 18.40
C PRO A 295 -1.30 -25.68 18.44
N PRO A 296 -2.39 -25.60 17.64
CA PRO A 296 -3.41 -26.64 17.62
C PRO A 296 -2.84 -27.94 17.04
N TYR A 297 -3.35 -29.08 17.52
CA TYR A 297 -3.00 -30.37 16.95
C TYR A 297 -3.67 -30.56 15.59
N PHE A 298 -2.89 -30.91 14.56
CA PHE A 298 -3.41 -31.33 13.27
C PHE A 298 -2.56 -32.46 12.66
N LYS A 299 -3.19 -33.28 11.85
CA LYS A 299 -2.52 -34.40 11.17
C LYS A 299 -1.66 -33.87 10.03
N LYS A 300 -0.36 -34.17 10.05
CA LYS A 300 0.56 -33.82 8.97
C LYS A 300 0.45 -34.84 7.84
N GLU A 301 -0.46 -34.59 6.91
CA GLU A 301 -0.73 -35.49 5.77
C GLU A 301 0.35 -35.45 4.68
N LYS A 302 1.33 -34.54 4.80
CA LYS A 302 2.46 -34.37 3.86
C LYS A 302 2.00 -34.10 2.43
N LYS A 303 0.92 -33.33 2.26
CA LYS A 303 0.43 -32.97 0.93
C LYS A 303 1.44 -32.08 0.19
N PRO A 304 1.56 -32.23 -1.15
CA PRO A 304 2.52 -31.49 -1.97
C PRO A 304 2.10 -30.03 -2.23
N ASP A 305 0.93 -29.61 -1.77
CA ASP A 305 0.37 -28.27 -1.91
C ASP A 305 0.34 -27.51 -0.57
N GLU A 306 0.71 -28.13 0.55
CA GLU A 306 0.67 -27.51 1.89
C GLU A 306 2.08 -27.15 2.39
N VAL A 307 2.28 -25.90 2.77
CA VAL A 307 3.52 -25.40 3.40
C VAL A 307 3.19 -24.83 4.76
N PHE A 308 3.88 -25.31 5.80
CA PHE A 308 3.71 -24.84 7.18
C PHE A 308 4.88 -23.98 7.61
N ILE A 309 4.61 -22.77 8.06
CA ILE A 309 5.56 -21.78 8.53
C ILE A 309 5.34 -21.62 10.03
N THR A 310 6.38 -21.87 10.82
CA THR A 310 6.31 -21.82 12.28
C THR A 310 7.44 -20.97 12.83
N LEU A 311 7.13 -20.06 13.75
CA LEU A 311 8.12 -19.32 14.51
C LEU A 311 8.69 -20.25 15.61
N LYS A 312 10.02 -20.45 15.62
CA LYS A 312 10.72 -21.32 16.56
C LYS A 312 11.81 -20.60 17.37
N GLY A 313 12.42 -19.56 16.80
CA GLY A 313 13.50 -18.80 17.47
C GLY A 313 12.99 -17.70 18.40
N VAL A 314 11.96 -17.96 19.21
CA VAL A 314 11.43 -16.96 20.16
C VAL A 314 12.43 -16.78 21.31
N ASP A 315 12.89 -15.55 21.52
CA ASP A 315 13.68 -15.15 22.68
C ASP A 315 12.84 -14.41 23.72
N GLU A 316 13.43 -14.13 24.88
CA GLU A 316 12.77 -13.42 25.99
C GLU A 316 12.35 -12.00 25.62
N GLU A 317 13.11 -11.35 24.73
CA GLU A 317 12.83 -10.00 24.26
C GLU A 317 11.52 -9.96 23.46
N PHE A 318 11.40 -10.84 22.44
CA PHE A 318 10.19 -10.96 21.65
C PHE A 318 8.97 -11.35 22.49
N ARG A 319 9.18 -12.28 23.44
CA ARG A 319 8.14 -12.70 24.37
C ARG A 319 7.61 -11.51 25.18
N THR A 320 8.51 -10.70 25.72
CA THR A 320 8.18 -9.49 26.48
C THR A 320 7.37 -8.50 25.62
N TYR A 321 7.77 -8.26 24.37
CA TYR A 321 7.03 -7.36 23.48
C TYR A 321 5.62 -7.86 23.17
N ILE A 322 5.45 -9.16 22.89
CA ILE A 322 4.13 -9.76 22.64
C ILE A 322 3.24 -9.70 23.88
N GLU A 323 3.75 -10.05 25.05
CA GLU A 323 3.00 -10.02 26.31
C GLU A 323 2.54 -8.59 26.64
N LYS A 324 3.44 -7.60 26.52
CA LYS A 324 3.11 -6.19 26.77
C LYS A 324 2.14 -5.62 25.75
N TYR A 325 2.27 -5.99 24.48
CA TYR A 325 1.32 -5.60 23.44
C TYR A 325 -0.08 -6.15 23.73
N ALA A 326 -0.19 -7.46 24.00
CA ALA A 326 -1.46 -8.12 24.31
C ALA A 326 -2.12 -7.51 25.57
N ALA A 327 -1.34 -7.27 26.63
CA ALA A 327 -1.80 -6.62 27.86
C ALA A 327 -2.31 -5.19 27.61
N ALA A 328 -1.54 -4.37 26.88
CA ALA A 328 -1.93 -3.00 26.57
C ALA A 328 -3.19 -2.94 25.69
N LEU A 329 -3.34 -3.85 24.73
CA LEU A 329 -4.54 -3.95 23.89
C LEU A 329 -5.79 -4.30 24.72
N ASP A 330 -5.67 -5.29 25.62
CA ASP A 330 -6.78 -5.73 26.47
C ASP A 330 -7.22 -4.63 27.47
N LEU A 331 -6.26 -3.92 28.07
CA LEU A 331 -6.53 -2.76 28.92
C LEU A 331 -7.17 -1.61 28.13
N ALA A 332 -6.77 -1.40 26.87
CA ALA A 332 -7.40 -0.40 26.01
C ALA A 332 -8.86 -0.73 25.67
N LEU A 333 -9.20 -2.01 25.51
CA LEU A 333 -10.58 -2.45 25.21
C LEU A 333 -11.54 -2.20 26.38
N THR A 334 -11.03 -2.27 27.61
CA THR A 334 -11.81 -2.13 28.85
C THR A 334 -11.78 -0.71 29.43
N SER A 335 -10.90 0.16 28.90
CA SER A 335 -10.76 1.57 29.32
C SER A 335 -11.59 2.52 28.44
N SER A 336 -11.77 3.77 28.90
CA SER A 336 -12.42 4.84 28.13
C SER A 336 -11.63 6.15 28.18
N GLY A 337 -11.99 7.12 27.33
CA GLY A 337 -11.39 8.46 27.37
C GLY A 337 -9.87 8.49 27.16
N GLN A 338 -9.17 9.27 27.99
CA GLN A 338 -7.72 9.46 27.88
C GLN A 338 -6.94 8.18 28.19
N ASP A 339 -7.39 7.36 29.14
CA ASP A 339 -6.72 6.12 29.55
C ASP A 339 -6.69 5.12 28.40
N LYS A 340 -7.83 4.98 27.68
CA LYS A 340 -7.89 4.19 26.45
C LYS A 340 -6.88 4.66 25.41
N ALA A 341 -6.81 5.96 25.15
CA ALA A 341 -5.87 6.52 24.18
C ALA A 341 -4.40 6.27 24.59
N ARG A 342 -4.09 6.30 25.89
CA ARG A 342 -2.74 6.00 26.41
C ARG A 342 -2.38 4.53 26.24
N TYR A 343 -3.28 3.60 26.56
CA TYR A 343 -3.05 2.17 26.33
C TYR A 343 -2.91 1.85 24.84
N GLN A 344 -3.71 2.47 23.96
CA GLN A 344 -3.58 2.31 22.50
C GLN A 344 -2.24 2.82 21.96
N ALA A 345 -1.73 3.94 22.48
CA ALA A 345 -0.42 4.46 22.11
C ALA A 345 0.71 3.50 22.52
N LYS A 346 0.64 2.95 23.75
CA LYS A 346 1.61 1.94 24.21
C LYS A 346 1.51 0.64 23.42
N ALA A 347 0.30 0.15 23.13
CA ALA A 347 0.10 -1.02 22.28
C ALA A 347 0.70 -0.82 20.88
N SER A 348 0.54 0.37 20.29
CA SER A 348 1.15 0.69 18.99
C SER A 348 2.67 0.65 19.03
N ALA A 349 3.29 1.12 20.12
CA ALA A 349 4.74 1.07 20.30
C ALA A 349 5.25 -0.39 20.40
N PHE A 350 4.66 -1.21 21.27
CA PHE A 350 5.03 -2.62 21.37
C PHE A 350 4.79 -3.39 20.08
N LEU A 351 3.74 -3.06 19.32
CA LEU A 351 3.52 -3.65 17.99
C LEU A 351 4.65 -3.30 17.01
N SER A 352 5.15 -2.07 17.04
CA SER A 352 6.33 -1.69 16.26
C SER A 352 7.58 -2.47 16.68
N ASP A 353 7.78 -2.72 17.97
CA ASP A 353 8.90 -3.53 18.47
C ASP A 353 8.80 -4.98 18.00
N ILE A 354 7.60 -5.59 18.05
CA ILE A 354 7.34 -6.95 17.50
C ILE A 354 7.68 -7.01 16.01
N ILE A 355 7.21 -6.02 15.22
CA ILE A 355 7.46 -5.94 13.78
C ILE A 355 8.96 -5.78 13.50
N GLY A 356 9.65 -4.93 14.27
CA GLY A 356 11.10 -4.74 14.17
C GLY A 356 11.84 -6.05 14.41
N TRP A 357 11.55 -6.72 15.53
CA TRP A 357 12.17 -7.99 15.88
C TRP A 357 11.93 -9.07 14.81
N LEU A 358 10.70 -9.19 14.29
CA LEU A 358 10.37 -10.18 13.25
C LEU A 358 11.12 -9.91 11.94
N ASN A 359 11.34 -8.66 11.55
CA ASN A 359 12.15 -8.31 10.39
C ASN A 359 13.62 -8.66 10.63
N ASP A 360 14.17 -8.33 11.80
CA ASP A 360 15.58 -8.58 12.12
C ASP A 360 15.90 -10.09 12.19
N HIS A 361 14.93 -10.90 12.63
CA HIS A 361 15.10 -12.33 12.84
C HIS A 361 14.44 -13.21 11.75
N MET A 362 13.92 -12.62 10.66
CA MET A 362 13.14 -13.32 9.63
C MET A 362 13.84 -14.55 9.02
N THR A 363 15.16 -14.53 8.87
CA THR A 363 15.93 -15.65 8.29
C THR A 363 16.30 -16.74 9.31
N GLY A 364 16.31 -16.38 10.60
CA GLY A 364 16.85 -17.21 11.68
C GLY A 364 15.79 -17.85 12.57
N ALA A 365 14.65 -17.20 12.76
CA ALA A 365 13.63 -17.61 13.72
C ALA A 365 12.52 -18.47 13.12
N PHE A 366 12.41 -18.54 11.79
CA PHE A 366 11.34 -19.28 11.10
C PHE A 366 11.79 -20.65 10.61
N GLN A 367 10.95 -21.66 10.87
CA GLN A 367 11.06 -23.00 10.33
C GLN A 367 9.93 -23.25 9.32
N ILE A 368 10.28 -23.85 8.18
CA ILE A 368 9.32 -24.26 7.15
C ILE A 368 9.25 -25.79 7.09
N THR A 369 8.04 -26.33 7.11
CA THR A 369 7.75 -27.75 6.92
C THR A 369 7.00 -27.96 5.60
N TYR A 370 7.54 -28.81 4.73
CA TYR A 370 6.96 -29.19 3.44
C TYR A 370 7.21 -30.67 3.17
N GLU A 371 6.18 -31.40 2.73
CA GLU A 371 6.21 -32.86 2.48
C GLU A 371 6.86 -33.69 3.61
N GLY A 372 6.63 -33.28 4.87
CA GLY A 372 7.16 -33.95 6.06
C GLY A 372 8.62 -33.65 6.39
N ARG A 373 9.29 -32.76 5.65
CA ARG A 373 10.64 -32.26 5.98
C ARG A 373 10.53 -30.89 6.63
N SER A 374 11.13 -30.72 7.80
CA SER A 374 11.18 -29.44 8.53
C SER A 374 12.61 -28.91 8.55
N LYS A 375 12.82 -27.69 8.06
CA LYS A 375 14.14 -27.02 8.07
C LYS A 375 13.97 -25.54 8.40
N MET A 376 15.02 -24.89 8.92
CA MET A 376 14.99 -23.43 9.05
C MET A 376 14.83 -22.79 7.66
N LEU A 377 14.19 -21.63 7.59
CA LEU A 377 13.89 -20.93 6.33
C LEU A 377 15.13 -20.80 5.44
N ARG A 378 16.26 -20.36 6.03
CA ARG A 378 17.55 -20.23 5.32
C ARG A 378 18.08 -21.53 4.70
N ASP A 379 17.74 -22.68 5.27
CA ASP A 379 18.26 -23.98 4.82
C ASP A 379 17.50 -24.52 3.60
N TRP A 380 16.32 -23.99 3.30
CA TRP A 380 15.56 -24.33 2.09
C TRP A 380 16.14 -23.72 0.81
N VAL A 381 16.92 -22.66 0.95
CA VAL A 381 17.54 -21.91 -0.15
C VAL A 381 19.06 -21.98 -0.10
N LYS A 382 19.63 -22.90 0.70
CA LYS A 382 21.07 -23.08 0.83
C LYS A 382 21.69 -23.48 -0.51
N GLY A 383 22.66 -22.70 -0.99
CA GLY A 383 23.28 -22.88 -2.30
C GLY A 383 22.63 -22.08 -3.42
N THR A 384 21.57 -21.31 -3.14
CA THR A 384 20.95 -20.38 -4.08
C THR A 384 20.83 -19.01 -3.42
N SER A 385 21.20 -17.94 -4.12
CA SER A 385 21.07 -16.60 -3.56
C SER A 385 19.60 -16.18 -3.55
N ILE A 386 19.01 -16.01 -2.36
CA ILE A 386 17.65 -15.45 -2.20
C ILE A 386 17.52 -14.14 -3.00
N ARG A 387 18.56 -13.30 -2.96
CA ARG A 387 18.61 -12.01 -3.67
C ARG A 387 18.50 -12.19 -5.18
N GLN A 388 19.13 -13.22 -5.73
CA GLN A 388 19.02 -13.54 -7.17
C GLN A 388 17.61 -14.08 -7.49
N LEU A 389 17.04 -14.90 -6.61
CA LEU A 389 15.68 -15.43 -6.79
C LEU A 389 14.60 -14.34 -6.69
N SER A 390 14.78 -13.36 -5.82
CA SER A 390 13.83 -12.27 -5.60
C SER A 390 14.00 -11.11 -6.58
N GLY A 391 15.04 -11.11 -7.42
CA GLY A 391 15.27 -10.08 -8.44
C GLY A 391 15.54 -8.67 -7.88
N ILE A 392 15.89 -8.55 -6.60
CA ILE A 392 16.10 -7.26 -5.94
C ILE A 392 17.51 -6.70 -6.22
N SER A 393 17.61 -5.38 -6.34
CA SER A 393 18.88 -4.69 -6.62
C SER A 393 19.88 -4.87 -5.48
N PRO A 394 21.21 -4.87 -5.71
CA PRO A 394 22.22 -5.13 -4.67
C PRO A 394 22.05 -4.32 -3.37
N ASP A 395 21.59 -3.08 -3.49
CA ASP A 395 21.42 -2.13 -2.37
C ASP A 395 20.05 -2.23 -1.68
N GLU A 396 19.11 -2.98 -2.24
CA GLU A 396 17.74 -3.11 -1.74
C GLU A 396 17.65 -4.22 -0.68
N ARG A 397 16.93 -3.99 0.41
CA ARG A 397 16.64 -5.03 1.42
C ARG A 397 15.34 -5.74 1.08
N ILE A 398 15.33 -7.06 1.17
CA ILE A 398 14.11 -7.85 1.00
C ILE A 398 13.19 -7.62 2.21
N ASN A 399 11.91 -7.33 1.96
CA ASN A 399 10.92 -7.25 3.04
C ASN A 399 10.43 -8.65 3.44
N PHE A 400 9.72 -8.74 4.57
CA PHE A 400 9.24 -10.01 5.12
C PHE A 400 8.36 -10.80 4.15
N ARG A 401 7.34 -10.15 3.56
CA ARG A 401 6.40 -10.76 2.60
C ARG A 401 7.13 -11.37 1.42
N ASP A 402 8.04 -10.62 0.80
CA ASP A 402 8.78 -11.05 -0.38
C ASP A 402 9.73 -12.20 -0.04
N LEU A 403 10.41 -12.19 1.11
CA LEU A 403 11.23 -13.33 1.54
C LEU A 403 10.39 -14.61 1.65
N ILE A 404 9.27 -14.55 2.37
CA ILE A 404 8.39 -15.71 2.55
C ILE A 404 7.88 -16.19 1.19
N ASN A 405 7.43 -15.28 0.32
CA ASN A 405 6.93 -15.63 -1.00
C ASN A 405 8.03 -16.26 -1.88
N THR A 406 9.23 -15.71 -1.91
CA THR A 406 10.35 -16.25 -2.69
C THR A 406 10.74 -17.65 -2.22
N VAL A 407 10.86 -17.87 -0.90
CA VAL A 407 11.24 -19.18 -0.35
C VAL A 407 10.14 -20.22 -0.58
N THR A 408 8.88 -19.86 -0.30
CA THR A 408 7.75 -20.78 -0.50
C THR A 408 7.52 -21.08 -1.98
N SER A 409 7.69 -20.10 -2.86
CA SER A 409 7.71 -20.31 -4.31
C SER A 409 8.79 -21.31 -4.75
N HIS A 410 10.01 -21.17 -4.22
CA HIS A 410 11.11 -22.09 -4.51
C HIS A 410 10.76 -23.52 -4.09
N ILE A 411 10.20 -23.69 -2.89
CA ILE A 411 9.76 -24.99 -2.36
C ILE A 411 8.66 -25.60 -3.22
N LEU A 412 7.69 -24.80 -3.65
CA LEU A 412 6.52 -25.23 -4.43
C LEU A 412 6.80 -25.33 -5.94
N SER A 413 7.99 -24.96 -6.41
CA SER A 413 8.34 -24.95 -7.83
C SER A 413 8.10 -26.30 -8.52
N ARG A 414 8.42 -27.41 -7.84
CA ARG A 414 8.18 -28.76 -8.35
C ARG A 414 6.69 -29.06 -8.47
N ARG A 415 5.89 -28.67 -7.47
CA ARG A 415 4.44 -28.82 -7.49
C ARG A 415 3.82 -28.05 -8.66
N PHE A 416 4.26 -26.83 -8.91
CA PHE A 416 3.77 -26.03 -10.05
C PHE A 416 4.09 -26.70 -11.39
N LEU A 417 5.29 -27.28 -11.52
CA LEU A 417 5.69 -28.04 -12.69
C LEU A 417 4.86 -29.31 -12.87
N ASP A 418 4.63 -30.09 -11.81
CA ASP A 418 3.83 -31.32 -11.88
C ASP A 418 2.37 -31.02 -12.26
N LEU A 419 1.84 -29.86 -11.85
CA LEU A 419 0.50 -29.41 -12.20
C LEU A 419 0.39 -28.83 -13.62
N SER A 420 1.43 -28.19 -14.12
CA SER A 420 1.41 -27.43 -15.38
C SER A 420 2.71 -27.63 -16.18
N SER A 421 3.02 -28.89 -16.49
CA SER A 421 4.31 -29.29 -17.08
C SER A 421 4.68 -28.54 -18.35
N GLU A 422 3.67 -28.22 -19.15
CA GLU A 422 3.80 -27.62 -20.47
C GLU A 422 3.46 -26.12 -20.49
N TYR A 423 3.27 -25.49 -19.33
CA TYR A 423 2.93 -24.07 -19.21
C TYR A 423 4.03 -23.15 -19.76
N PRO A 424 3.67 -22.03 -20.43
CA PRO A 424 4.61 -21.14 -21.10
C PRO A 424 5.59 -20.48 -20.16
N ARG A 425 6.77 -20.15 -20.68
CA ARG A 425 7.81 -19.38 -19.99
C ARG A 425 7.84 -17.97 -20.57
N PHE A 426 7.51 -16.98 -19.77
CA PHE A 426 7.50 -15.59 -20.20
C PHE A 426 8.85 -14.91 -19.98
N SER A 427 9.14 -13.87 -20.77
CA SER A 427 10.33 -13.02 -20.58
C SER A 427 10.12 -11.94 -19.50
N ILE A 428 8.87 -11.62 -19.18
CA ILE A 428 8.44 -10.69 -18.12
C ILE A 428 7.45 -11.38 -17.17
N LEU A 429 7.28 -10.86 -15.96
CA LEU A 429 6.34 -11.41 -14.98
C LEU A 429 4.87 -11.17 -15.39
N ILE A 430 4.13 -12.25 -15.60
CA ILE A 430 2.69 -12.24 -15.87
C ILE A 430 1.92 -12.62 -14.59
N THR A 431 1.20 -11.65 -14.03
CA THR A 431 0.37 -11.78 -12.82
C THR A 431 -1.12 -11.84 -13.19
N ARG A 432 -1.97 -12.27 -12.26
CA ARG A 432 -3.42 -12.18 -12.44
C ARG A 432 -3.89 -10.76 -12.79
N GLN A 433 -3.23 -9.74 -12.25
CA GLN A 433 -3.60 -8.33 -12.47
C GLN A 433 -3.24 -7.83 -13.87
N ASN A 434 -2.10 -8.24 -14.42
CA ASN A 434 -1.62 -7.71 -15.71
C ASN A 434 -1.94 -8.62 -16.92
N ARG A 435 -2.32 -9.89 -16.69
CA ARG A 435 -2.51 -10.89 -17.75
C ARG A 435 -3.52 -10.45 -18.81
N ALA A 436 -4.66 -9.89 -18.40
CA ALA A 436 -5.69 -9.44 -19.35
C ALA A 436 -5.19 -8.32 -20.28
N LEU A 437 -4.46 -7.34 -19.74
CA LEU A 437 -3.87 -6.26 -20.53
C LEU A 437 -2.80 -6.81 -21.48
N ALA A 438 -1.91 -7.67 -20.99
CA ALA A 438 -0.86 -8.28 -21.81
C ALA A 438 -1.43 -9.12 -22.95
N ALA A 439 -2.52 -9.87 -22.70
CA ALA A 439 -3.25 -10.62 -23.72
C ALA A 439 -3.94 -9.69 -24.74
N GLN A 440 -4.56 -8.60 -24.30
CA GLN A 440 -5.15 -7.60 -25.20
C GLN A 440 -4.11 -7.00 -26.15
N ASP A 441 -2.95 -6.64 -25.61
CA ASP A 441 -1.83 -6.09 -26.39
C ASP A 441 -1.31 -7.11 -27.41
N ALA A 442 -1.22 -8.39 -27.06
CA ALA A 442 -0.87 -9.46 -27.98
C ALA A 442 -1.90 -9.62 -29.12
N ILE A 443 -3.21 -9.55 -28.81
CA ILE A 443 -4.27 -9.60 -29.82
C ILE A 443 -4.20 -8.39 -30.77
N ARG A 444 -3.92 -7.20 -30.25
CA ARG A 444 -3.73 -5.98 -31.05
C ARG A 444 -2.51 -6.08 -31.96
N ALA A 445 -1.41 -6.64 -31.45
CA ALA A 445 -0.21 -6.91 -32.25
C ALA A 445 -0.51 -7.87 -33.40
N ILE A 446 -1.27 -8.95 -33.16
CA ILE A 446 -1.72 -9.88 -34.22
C ILE A 446 -2.56 -9.16 -35.28
N ALA A 447 -3.37 -8.17 -34.89
CA ALA A 447 -4.15 -7.35 -35.82
C ALA A 447 -3.35 -6.26 -36.58
N GLY A 448 -2.02 -6.23 -36.41
CA GLY A 448 -1.11 -5.32 -37.12
C GLY A 448 -0.80 -4.01 -36.38
N GLN A 449 -1.17 -3.88 -35.10
CA GLN A 449 -0.72 -2.75 -34.28
C GLN A 449 0.73 -2.95 -33.82
N ARG A 450 1.37 -1.87 -33.34
CA ARG A 450 2.77 -1.92 -32.86
C ARG A 450 2.92 -2.93 -31.73
N GLN A 451 3.92 -3.82 -31.85
CA GLN A 451 4.25 -4.79 -30.81
C GLN A 451 4.82 -4.07 -29.58
N THR A 452 4.12 -4.20 -28.44
CA THR A 452 4.61 -3.76 -27.13
C THR A 452 5.49 -4.86 -26.52
N LYS A 453 6.32 -4.52 -25.51
CA LYS A 453 7.13 -5.52 -24.80
C LYS A 453 6.27 -6.64 -24.19
N GLN A 454 5.08 -6.30 -23.70
CA GLN A 454 4.13 -7.27 -23.14
C GLN A 454 3.53 -8.16 -24.24
N ALA A 455 3.13 -7.58 -25.37
CA ALA A 455 2.66 -8.35 -26.53
C ALA A 455 3.71 -9.36 -26.99
N THR A 456 4.95 -8.92 -27.21
CA THR A 456 6.05 -9.80 -27.62
C THR A 456 6.30 -10.91 -26.60
N ALA A 457 6.29 -10.60 -25.30
CA ALA A 457 6.48 -11.60 -24.25
C ALA A 457 5.40 -12.69 -24.25
N ILE A 458 4.13 -12.33 -24.49
CA ILE A 458 3.03 -13.31 -24.59
C ILE A 458 3.13 -14.12 -25.88
N LEU A 459 3.34 -13.46 -27.03
CA LEU A 459 3.38 -14.12 -28.34
C LEU A 459 4.56 -15.10 -28.45
N ASP A 460 5.74 -14.71 -27.97
CA ASP A 460 6.94 -15.56 -27.93
C ASP A 460 6.73 -16.77 -27.00
N ALA A 461 6.23 -16.55 -25.78
CA ALA A 461 6.00 -17.62 -24.81
C ALA A 461 4.94 -18.64 -25.26
N LEU A 462 3.99 -18.20 -26.09
CA LEU A 462 2.98 -19.05 -26.73
C LEU A 462 3.47 -19.66 -28.07
N GLU A 463 4.73 -19.44 -28.44
CA GLU A 463 5.36 -19.95 -29.67
C GLU A 463 4.62 -19.48 -30.96
N LEU A 464 4.11 -18.25 -30.96
CA LEU A 464 3.30 -17.66 -32.04
C LEU A 464 4.11 -16.72 -32.96
N LEU A 465 5.43 -16.65 -32.80
CA LEU A 465 6.33 -15.79 -33.58
C LEU A 465 7.35 -16.60 -34.39
N ASP A 466 7.57 -16.19 -35.64
CA ASP A 466 8.74 -16.52 -36.44
C ASP A 466 9.53 -15.23 -36.72
N GLY A 467 10.54 -14.96 -35.90
CA GLY A 467 11.17 -13.64 -35.85
C GLY A 467 10.16 -12.58 -35.42
N GLU A 468 9.85 -11.62 -36.28
CA GLU A 468 8.84 -10.57 -36.02
C GLU A 468 7.44 -10.92 -36.57
N ARG A 469 7.31 -12.00 -37.34
CA ARG A 469 6.07 -12.38 -38.02
C ARG A 469 5.22 -13.31 -37.15
N ILE A 470 3.90 -13.16 -37.24
CA ILE A 470 2.97 -14.06 -36.57
C ILE A 470 2.93 -15.38 -37.34
N ASP A 471 3.16 -16.49 -36.64
CA ASP A 471 3.07 -17.85 -37.19
C ASP A 471 2.56 -18.82 -36.11
N SER A 472 1.28 -19.23 -36.21
CA SER A 472 0.73 -20.20 -35.25
C SER A 472 1.10 -21.65 -35.57
N SER A 473 1.68 -21.92 -36.75
CA SER A 473 1.99 -23.29 -37.21
C SER A 473 3.12 -23.96 -36.41
N ARG A 474 3.88 -23.19 -35.63
CA ARG A 474 4.95 -23.71 -34.75
C ARG A 474 4.44 -23.99 -33.35
N SER A 475 3.49 -23.18 -32.87
CA SER A 475 2.93 -23.25 -31.52
C SER A 475 2.35 -24.61 -31.20
N LYS A 476 2.89 -25.27 -30.16
CA LYS A 476 2.33 -26.50 -29.61
C LYS A 476 0.89 -26.32 -29.13
N TYR A 477 0.55 -25.13 -28.62
CA TYR A 477 -0.80 -24.82 -28.12
C TYR A 477 -1.80 -24.70 -29.27
N ALA A 478 -1.43 -23.97 -30.33
CA ALA A 478 -2.26 -23.85 -31.53
C ALA A 478 -2.46 -25.21 -32.22
N LYS A 479 -1.38 -26.00 -32.37
CA LYS A 479 -1.45 -27.37 -32.91
C LYS A 479 -2.38 -28.27 -32.13
N TYR A 480 -2.35 -28.21 -30.80
CA TYR A 480 -3.25 -29.01 -29.96
C TYR A 480 -4.72 -28.67 -30.24
N LEU A 481 -5.03 -27.38 -30.35
CA LEU A 481 -6.38 -26.90 -30.66
C LEU A 481 -6.83 -27.34 -32.05
N ILE A 482 -5.99 -27.18 -33.07
CA ILE A 482 -6.27 -27.63 -34.45
C ILE A 482 -6.45 -29.14 -34.51
N LYS A 483 -5.58 -29.94 -33.88
CA LYS A 483 -5.73 -31.40 -33.82
C LYS A 483 -7.04 -31.83 -33.16
N ASN A 484 -7.47 -31.14 -32.12
CA ASN A 484 -8.78 -31.39 -31.50
C ASN A 484 -9.93 -30.98 -32.41
N PHE A 485 -9.73 -29.95 -33.24
CA PHE A 485 -10.72 -29.50 -34.19
C PHE A 485 -10.82 -30.35 -35.46
N GLU A 486 -9.73 -30.97 -35.90
CA GLU A 486 -9.71 -31.93 -37.00
C GLU A 486 -10.51 -33.20 -36.68
N LYS A 487 -10.52 -33.63 -35.42
CA LYS A 487 -11.33 -34.77 -34.95
C LYS A 487 -12.84 -34.56 -35.06
N LYS A 488 -13.30 -33.31 -35.18
CA LYS A 488 -14.72 -32.98 -35.34
C LYS A 488 -15.18 -33.25 -36.79
N GLY A 489 -16.43 -33.65 -36.95
CA GLY A 489 -17.04 -33.86 -38.27
C GLY A 489 -17.16 -32.56 -39.08
N HIS A 490 -17.38 -32.68 -40.39
CA HIS A 490 -17.64 -31.51 -41.23
C HIS A 490 -18.85 -30.72 -40.74
N GLY A 491 -18.71 -29.39 -40.66
CA GLY A 491 -19.77 -28.47 -40.20
C GLY A 491 -19.94 -28.41 -38.67
N GLN A 492 -19.18 -29.19 -37.89
CA GLN A 492 -19.21 -29.11 -36.44
C GLN A 492 -18.36 -27.95 -35.92
N VAL A 493 -18.79 -27.40 -34.79
CA VAL A 493 -18.12 -26.31 -34.06
C VAL A 493 -17.55 -26.87 -32.75
N ILE A 494 -16.55 -26.21 -32.17
CA ILE A 494 -16.13 -26.47 -30.79
C ILE A 494 -16.62 -25.34 -29.90
N THR A 495 -17.45 -25.67 -28.93
CA THR A 495 -17.97 -24.70 -27.96
C THR A 495 -16.92 -24.33 -26.91
N ARG A 496 -17.11 -23.19 -26.24
CA ARG A 496 -16.23 -22.76 -25.14
C ARG A 496 -16.12 -23.82 -24.03
N SER A 497 -17.24 -24.42 -23.62
CA SER A 497 -17.28 -25.47 -22.58
C SER A 497 -16.53 -26.75 -22.96
N GLU A 498 -16.22 -26.96 -24.24
CA GLU A 498 -15.37 -28.07 -24.67
C GLU A 498 -13.87 -27.75 -24.59
N LEU A 499 -13.49 -26.47 -24.74
CA LEU A 499 -12.10 -26.02 -24.68
C LEU A 499 -11.66 -25.68 -23.25
N ILE A 500 -12.56 -25.05 -22.49
CA ILE A 500 -12.31 -24.58 -21.14
C ILE A 500 -12.90 -25.57 -20.14
N ARG A 501 -12.08 -26.00 -19.19
CA ARG A 501 -12.48 -26.84 -18.07
C ARG A 501 -12.30 -26.09 -16.76
N ASP A 502 -13.29 -26.21 -15.89
CA ASP A 502 -13.17 -25.76 -14.51
C ASP A 502 -12.35 -26.79 -13.71
N VAL A 503 -11.30 -26.32 -13.06
CA VAL A 503 -10.50 -27.08 -12.09
C VAL A 503 -10.57 -26.36 -10.76
N ASN A 504 -11.50 -26.80 -9.91
CA ASN A 504 -11.72 -26.26 -8.56
C ASN A 504 -12.05 -24.76 -8.53
N GLY A 505 -12.93 -24.30 -9.41
CA GLY A 505 -13.36 -22.90 -9.52
C GLY A 505 -12.40 -22.02 -10.33
N VAL A 506 -11.47 -22.64 -11.07
CA VAL A 506 -10.57 -21.93 -11.99
C VAL A 506 -10.66 -22.52 -13.38
N GLU A 507 -10.93 -21.67 -14.34
CA GLU A 507 -11.04 -22.05 -15.74
C GLU A 507 -9.67 -22.17 -16.41
N TYR A 508 -9.44 -23.31 -17.05
CA TYR A 508 -8.22 -23.57 -17.81
C TYR A 508 -8.51 -24.19 -19.17
N PHE A 509 -7.71 -23.81 -20.15
CA PHE A 509 -7.57 -24.53 -21.40
C PHE A 509 -6.59 -25.69 -21.25
N ALA A 510 -7.04 -26.87 -21.69
CA ALA A 510 -6.25 -28.09 -21.80
C ALA A 510 -5.47 -28.51 -20.53
N PRO A 511 -6.11 -28.51 -19.32
CA PRO A 511 -5.43 -28.93 -18.10
C PRO A 511 -4.94 -30.40 -18.15
N GLU A 512 -5.59 -31.27 -18.92
CA GLU A 512 -5.28 -32.69 -19.05
C GLU A 512 -3.93 -33.00 -19.72
N VAL A 513 -3.37 -32.05 -20.46
CA VAL A 513 -2.02 -32.16 -21.07
C VAL A 513 -0.99 -31.27 -20.37
N GLY A 514 -1.33 -30.70 -19.21
CA GLY A 514 -0.42 -29.87 -18.43
C GLY A 514 -0.25 -28.45 -18.97
N PHE A 515 -1.09 -27.99 -19.90
CA PHE A 515 -1.06 -26.60 -20.38
C PHE A 515 -1.57 -25.63 -19.32
N ARG A 516 -2.73 -25.91 -18.71
CA ARG A 516 -3.40 -25.05 -17.72
C ARG A 516 -3.34 -23.55 -18.07
N LEU A 517 -3.63 -23.21 -19.33
CA LEU A 517 -3.64 -21.81 -19.77
C LEU A 517 -4.93 -21.12 -19.34
N GLU A 518 -4.83 -19.90 -18.84
CA GLU A 518 -6.02 -19.12 -18.51
C GLU A 518 -6.76 -18.66 -19.78
N PRO A 519 -8.07 -18.36 -19.69
CA PRO A 519 -8.89 -18.02 -20.86
C PRO A 519 -8.33 -16.86 -21.68
N GLU A 520 -7.69 -15.87 -21.03
CA GLU A 520 -7.09 -14.73 -21.73
C GLU A 520 -5.95 -15.16 -22.66
N LEU A 521 -5.12 -16.12 -22.24
CA LEU A 521 -4.03 -16.66 -23.08
C LEU A 521 -4.58 -17.53 -24.22
N LEU A 522 -5.66 -18.28 -23.97
CA LEU A 522 -6.37 -18.99 -25.04
C LEU A 522 -6.88 -18.03 -26.12
N MET A 523 -7.39 -16.84 -25.74
CA MET A 523 -7.87 -15.85 -26.70
C MET A 523 -6.76 -15.34 -27.62
N VAL A 524 -5.52 -15.24 -27.14
CA VAL A 524 -4.37 -14.88 -27.98
C VAL A 524 -4.10 -15.98 -29.02
N ILE A 525 -4.11 -17.25 -28.61
CA ILE A 525 -3.95 -18.39 -29.53
C ILE A 525 -5.06 -18.40 -30.58
N LEU A 526 -6.32 -18.18 -30.16
CA LEU A 526 -7.46 -18.10 -31.05
C LEU A 526 -7.34 -16.93 -32.04
N ALA A 527 -6.90 -15.76 -31.59
CA ALA A 527 -6.67 -14.62 -32.46
C ALA A 527 -5.58 -14.91 -33.51
N ALA A 528 -4.50 -15.59 -33.13
CA ALA A 528 -3.46 -16.01 -34.07
C ALA A 528 -3.98 -17.03 -35.10
N LEU A 529 -4.80 -18.00 -34.67
CA LEU A 529 -5.46 -18.93 -35.58
C LEU A 529 -6.47 -18.24 -36.51
N VAL A 530 -7.18 -17.20 -36.03
CA VAL A 530 -8.03 -16.36 -36.88
C VAL A 530 -7.18 -15.60 -37.90
N TYR A 531 -6.01 -15.10 -37.50
CA TYR A 531 -5.07 -14.40 -38.37
C TYR A 531 -4.56 -15.29 -39.51
N ASP A 532 -4.18 -16.53 -39.19
CA ASP A 532 -3.78 -17.53 -40.18
C ASP A 532 -4.96 -18.05 -41.02
N GLY A 533 -6.18 -17.68 -40.65
CA GLY A 533 -7.41 -18.11 -41.31
C GLY A 533 -7.72 -19.59 -41.03
N GLU A 534 -7.22 -20.16 -39.96
CA GLU A 534 -7.43 -21.56 -39.57
C GLU A 534 -8.71 -21.78 -38.76
N VAL A 535 -9.21 -20.74 -38.09
CA VAL A 535 -10.49 -20.78 -37.37
C VAL A 535 -11.30 -19.50 -37.60
N VAL A 536 -12.61 -19.60 -37.42
CA VAL A 536 -13.51 -18.45 -37.27
C VAL A 536 -14.02 -18.44 -35.84
N LEU A 537 -13.83 -17.32 -35.14
CA LEU A 537 -14.26 -17.14 -33.75
C LEU A 537 -15.66 -16.54 -33.71
N SER A 538 -16.57 -17.13 -32.93
CA SER A 538 -17.92 -16.59 -32.74
C SER A 538 -18.13 -16.16 -31.28
N ILE A 539 -18.59 -14.93 -31.11
CA ILE A 539 -19.14 -14.40 -29.86
C ILE A 539 -20.65 -14.12 -30.04
N PRO A 540 -21.42 -13.80 -28.99
CA PRO A 540 -22.81 -13.41 -29.15
C PRO A 540 -22.97 -12.25 -30.15
N GLY A 541 -23.72 -12.50 -31.23
CA GLY A 541 -24.04 -11.49 -32.26
C GLY A 541 -22.94 -11.16 -33.28
N LYS A 542 -21.71 -11.68 -33.14
CA LYS A 542 -20.60 -11.39 -34.07
C LYS A 542 -19.74 -12.62 -34.37
N LYS A 543 -19.14 -12.64 -35.56
CA LYS A 543 -18.14 -13.63 -35.99
C LYS A 543 -16.90 -12.91 -36.49
N PHE A 544 -15.74 -13.50 -36.21
CA PHE A 544 -14.46 -12.97 -36.62
C PHE A 544 -13.67 -13.98 -37.44
N ASP A 545 -13.32 -13.57 -38.64
CA ASP A 545 -12.34 -14.22 -39.51
C ASP A 545 -11.13 -13.29 -39.74
N ALA A 546 -10.15 -13.75 -40.52
CA ALA A 546 -8.94 -13.00 -40.85
C ALA A 546 -9.18 -11.57 -41.39
N THR A 547 -10.33 -11.31 -42.04
CA THR A 547 -10.66 -9.97 -42.60
C THR A 547 -11.17 -8.99 -41.54
N SER A 548 -11.64 -9.51 -40.41
CA SER A 548 -12.25 -8.75 -39.31
C SER A 548 -11.36 -8.63 -38.07
N LEU A 549 -10.06 -8.95 -38.18
CA LEU A 549 -9.11 -8.92 -37.06
C LEU A 549 -9.04 -7.58 -36.35
N SER A 550 -9.08 -6.47 -37.08
CA SER A 550 -9.08 -5.13 -36.48
C SER A 550 -10.32 -4.90 -35.61
N GLN A 551 -11.46 -5.49 -35.97
CA GLN A 551 -12.67 -5.45 -35.15
C GLN A 551 -12.52 -6.33 -33.90
N LEU A 552 -11.96 -7.53 -34.05
CA LEU A 552 -11.67 -8.44 -32.93
C LEU A 552 -10.74 -7.76 -31.90
N ALA A 553 -9.67 -7.11 -32.36
CA ALA A 553 -8.68 -6.46 -31.49
C ALA A 553 -9.19 -5.23 -30.72
N ASN A 554 -10.33 -4.67 -31.14
CA ASN A 554 -11.00 -3.57 -30.45
C ASN A 554 -11.95 -4.04 -29.35
N ILE A 555 -12.21 -5.35 -29.24
CA ILE A 555 -13.04 -5.91 -28.18
C ILE A 555 -12.16 -6.21 -26.97
N PRO A 556 -12.56 -5.80 -25.75
CA PRO A 556 -11.86 -6.16 -24.53
C PRO A 556 -11.77 -7.69 -24.35
N VAL A 557 -10.60 -8.17 -23.93
CA VAL A 557 -10.36 -9.61 -23.73
C VAL A 557 -11.30 -10.19 -22.68
N SER A 558 -11.71 -9.41 -21.68
CA SER A 558 -12.72 -9.78 -20.67
C SER A 558 -14.06 -10.18 -21.29
N ASP A 559 -14.39 -9.65 -22.46
CA ASP A 559 -15.60 -10.00 -23.18
C ASP A 559 -15.33 -11.18 -24.13
N LEU A 560 -14.15 -11.21 -24.74
CA LEU A 560 -13.73 -12.27 -25.65
C LEU A 560 -13.62 -13.64 -24.98
N ILE A 561 -13.18 -13.73 -23.71
CA ILE A 561 -13.12 -15.00 -22.97
C ILE A 561 -14.48 -15.70 -22.84
N ASN A 562 -15.59 -14.98 -23.07
CA ASN A 562 -16.95 -15.50 -23.09
C ASN A 562 -17.43 -15.87 -24.50
N PHE A 563 -16.51 -16.21 -25.41
CA PHE A 563 -16.85 -16.65 -26.76
C PHE A 563 -17.80 -17.85 -26.75
N LYS A 564 -18.60 -17.99 -27.83
CA LYS A 564 -19.60 -19.06 -27.95
C LYS A 564 -18.96 -20.35 -28.45
N HIS A 565 -18.28 -20.27 -29.58
CA HIS A 565 -17.64 -21.39 -30.25
C HIS A 565 -16.61 -20.92 -31.28
N ILE A 566 -15.78 -21.86 -31.73
CA ILE A 566 -14.96 -21.74 -32.93
C ILE A 566 -15.50 -22.66 -34.02
N GLU A 567 -15.45 -22.21 -35.27
CA GLU A 567 -15.91 -22.96 -36.44
C GLU A 567 -14.84 -23.00 -37.54
N ARG A 568 -14.97 -23.95 -38.49
CA ARG A 568 -13.99 -24.11 -39.56
C ARG A 568 -14.15 -22.95 -40.54
N PRO A 569 -13.04 -22.36 -41.02
CA PRO A 569 -13.07 -21.41 -42.11
C PRO A 569 -13.63 -22.10 -43.36
N LYS A 570 -14.26 -21.33 -44.24
CA LYS A 570 -14.77 -21.88 -45.51
C LYS A 570 -13.59 -22.33 -46.39
N LYS A 571 -13.86 -23.27 -47.31
CA LYS A 571 -12.85 -23.76 -48.26
C LYS A 571 -12.29 -22.63 -49.14
N TRP A 572 -11.05 -22.81 -49.57
CA TRP A 572 -10.38 -21.94 -50.53
C TRP A 572 -11.15 -21.84 -51.85
N ASN A 573 -11.32 -20.62 -52.37
CA ASN A 573 -11.81 -20.39 -53.72
C ASN A 573 -10.62 -20.39 -54.70
N LEU A 574 -10.03 -21.57 -54.91
CA LEU A 574 -8.88 -21.72 -55.81
C LEU A 574 -9.17 -21.23 -57.24
N PRO A 575 -10.34 -21.51 -57.86
CA PRO A 575 -10.64 -21.01 -59.20
C PRO A 575 -10.65 -19.48 -59.27
N GLY A 576 -11.29 -18.81 -58.30
CA GLY A 576 -11.33 -17.35 -58.24
C GLY A 576 -9.95 -16.73 -58.00
N LEU A 577 -9.12 -17.34 -57.12
CA LEU A 577 -7.75 -16.88 -56.88
C LEU A 577 -6.89 -17.00 -58.13
N LYS A 578 -6.97 -18.12 -58.87
CA LYS A 578 -6.26 -18.24 -60.16
C LYS A 578 -6.66 -17.15 -61.14
N ALA A 579 -7.97 -16.88 -61.25
CA ALA A 579 -8.47 -15.82 -62.11
C ALA A 579 -7.96 -14.42 -61.69
N LEU A 580 -7.79 -14.17 -60.38
CA LEU A 580 -7.24 -12.91 -59.88
C LEU A 580 -5.76 -12.76 -60.25
N PHE A 581 -4.96 -13.82 -60.10
CA PHE A 581 -3.56 -13.79 -60.49
C PHE A 581 -3.40 -13.59 -62.00
N GLU A 582 -4.21 -14.28 -62.81
CA GLU A 582 -4.26 -14.06 -64.26
C GLU A 582 -4.64 -12.62 -64.62
N LEU A 583 -5.64 -12.03 -63.95
CA LEU A 583 -6.05 -10.65 -64.18
C LEU A 583 -4.92 -9.65 -63.86
N LEU A 584 -4.12 -9.93 -62.84
CA LEU A 584 -2.99 -9.09 -62.42
C LEU A 584 -1.73 -9.29 -63.28
N ASP A 585 -1.78 -10.17 -64.30
CA ASP A 585 -0.62 -10.57 -65.11
C ASP A 585 0.46 -11.30 -64.28
N LEU A 586 0.03 -12.12 -63.32
CA LEU A 586 0.86 -12.96 -62.48
C LEU A 586 0.60 -14.45 -62.75
N SER A 587 1.55 -15.31 -62.39
CA SER A 587 1.41 -16.75 -62.62
C SER A 587 0.24 -17.35 -61.81
N PRO A 588 -0.74 -18.03 -62.43
CA PRO A 588 -1.82 -18.70 -61.70
C PRO A 588 -1.31 -19.82 -60.77
N GLY A 589 -0.06 -20.27 -60.93
CA GLY A 589 0.62 -21.17 -60.00
C GLY A 589 0.81 -20.58 -58.60
N MET A 590 0.92 -19.26 -58.48
CA MET A 590 1.06 -18.54 -57.20
C MET A 590 -0.18 -18.67 -56.31
N ALA A 591 -1.36 -18.92 -56.89
CA ALA A 591 -2.57 -19.24 -56.12
C ALA A 591 -2.40 -20.51 -55.27
N LYS A 592 -1.61 -21.49 -55.73
CA LYS A 592 -1.26 -22.67 -54.91
C LYS A 592 -0.27 -22.32 -53.80
N MET A 593 0.68 -21.43 -54.06
CA MET A 593 1.65 -20.97 -53.06
C MET A 593 0.96 -20.27 -51.88
N ILE A 594 -0.13 -19.53 -52.13
CA ILE A 594 -0.96 -18.94 -51.07
C ILE A 594 -1.60 -20.02 -50.18
N ILE A 595 -2.12 -21.09 -50.78
CA ILE A 595 -2.70 -22.22 -50.03
C ILE A 595 -1.62 -22.93 -49.19
N GLU A 596 -0.38 -22.95 -49.67
CA GLU A 596 0.80 -23.42 -48.93
C GLU A 596 1.30 -22.41 -47.87
N GLY A 597 0.62 -21.28 -47.67
CA GLY A 597 0.97 -20.27 -46.66
C GLY A 597 2.12 -19.35 -47.05
N LYS A 598 2.58 -19.36 -48.31
CA LYS A 598 3.72 -18.53 -48.75
C LYS A 598 3.29 -17.08 -48.97
N GLU A 599 3.77 -16.19 -48.11
CA GLU A 599 3.50 -14.74 -48.19
C GLU A 599 4.08 -14.06 -49.44
N SER A 600 5.13 -14.60 -50.06
CA SER A 600 5.76 -13.99 -51.24
C SER A 600 4.76 -13.76 -52.38
N ALA A 601 3.88 -14.73 -52.63
CA ALA A 601 2.81 -14.61 -53.63
C ALA A 601 1.81 -13.49 -53.30
N VAL A 602 1.56 -13.25 -52.01
CA VAL A 602 0.66 -12.18 -51.56
C VAL A 602 1.33 -10.82 -51.70
N VAL A 603 2.62 -10.71 -51.36
CA VAL A 603 3.41 -9.48 -51.52
C VAL A 603 3.46 -9.08 -52.99
N GLU A 604 3.72 -10.02 -53.90
CA GLU A 604 3.75 -9.77 -55.34
C GLU A 604 2.37 -9.34 -55.88
N MET A 605 1.30 -10.05 -55.48
CA MET A 605 -0.08 -9.67 -55.78
C MET A 605 -0.41 -8.24 -55.30
N GLN A 606 -0.08 -7.91 -54.05
CA GLN A 606 -0.35 -6.58 -53.48
C GLN A 606 0.48 -5.49 -54.17
N SER A 607 1.72 -5.78 -54.54
CA SER A 607 2.59 -4.84 -55.27
C SER A 607 1.99 -4.49 -56.62
N ARG A 608 1.49 -5.50 -57.35
CA ARG A 608 0.81 -5.31 -58.63
C ARG A 608 -0.52 -4.58 -58.51
N VAL A 609 -1.31 -4.88 -57.48
CA VAL A 609 -2.55 -4.14 -57.17
C VAL A 609 -2.25 -2.66 -56.92
N VAL A 610 -1.23 -2.34 -56.12
CA VAL A 610 -0.84 -0.95 -55.83
C VAL A 610 -0.34 -0.23 -57.09
N GLU A 611 0.45 -0.91 -57.93
CA GLU A 611 0.92 -0.37 -59.20
C GLU A 611 -0.26 0.00 -60.12
N LEU A 612 -1.21 -0.91 -60.31
CA LEU A 612 -2.39 -0.68 -61.16
C LEU A 612 -3.28 0.43 -60.61
N ILE A 613 -3.50 0.50 -59.29
CA ILE A 613 -4.28 1.61 -58.68
C ILE A 613 -3.60 2.96 -58.95
N ASN A 614 -2.27 3.03 -58.84
CA ASN A 614 -1.52 4.26 -59.13
C ASN A 614 -1.58 4.65 -60.61
N GLN A 615 -1.50 3.67 -61.52
CA GLN A 615 -1.68 3.90 -62.95
C GLN A 615 -3.09 4.40 -63.27
N LEU A 616 -4.13 3.77 -62.70
CA LEU A 616 -5.53 4.20 -62.84
C LEU A 616 -5.73 5.62 -62.35
N ALA A 617 -5.18 5.98 -61.19
CA ALA A 617 -5.27 7.33 -60.66
C ALA A 617 -4.61 8.37 -61.58
N ARG A 618 -3.47 8.04 -62.20
CA ARG A 618 -2.81 8.90 -63.21
C ARG A 618 -3.66 9.03 -64.47
N CYS A 619 -4.19 7.93 -64.98
CA CYS A 619 -5.04 7.95 -66.18
C CYS A 619 -6.33 8.75 -65.95
N GLN A 620 -6.98 8.59 -64.79
CA GLN A 620 -8.13 9.41 -64.39
C GLN A 620 -7.77 10.90 -64.32
N TYR A 621 -6.61 11.25 -63.74
CA TYR A 621 -6.13 12.63 -63.68
C TYR A 621 -5.89 13.21 -65.08
N LEU A 622 -5.24 12.47 -65.97
CA LEU A 622 -4.99 12.91 -67.36
C LEU A 622 -6.28 13.02 -68.16
N ALA A 623 -7.24 12.12 -67.95
CA ALA A 623 -8.55 12.17 -68.60
C ALA A 623 -9.36 13.41 -68.17
N GLN A 624 -9.29 13.79 -66.90
CA GLN A 624 -10.00 14.96 -66.36
C GLN A 624 -9.34 16.29 -66.72
N ASN A 625 -8.00 16.35 -66.72
CA ASN A 625 -7.25 17.59 -66.95
C ASN A 625 -6.83 17.79 -68.43
N GLY A 626 -6.97 16.77 -69.26
CA GLY A 626 -6.52 16.80 -70.65
C GLY A 626 -5.00 16.67 -70.79
N ILE A 627 -4.54 16.40 -72.02
CA ILE A 627 -3.13 16.49 -72.37
C ILE A 627 -2.99 17.69 -73.30
N LEU A 628 -2.41 18.78 -72.80
CA LEU A 628 -2.22 20.01 -73.57
C LEU A 628 -0.91 19.93 -74.35
N LEU A 629 -0.99 20.03 -75.68
CA LEU A 629 0.15 20.26 -76.55
C LEU A 629 -0.15 21.48 -77.42
N LEU A 630 0.65 22.54 -77.29
CA LEU A 630 0.47 23.79 -78.05
C LEU A 630 -0.96 24.36 -77.91
N ASP A 631 -1.47 24.43 -76.68
CA ASP A 631 -2.81 24.90 -76.31
C ASP A 631 -3.98 24.14 -76.97
N LYS A 632 -3.70 22.95 -77.54
CA LYS A 632 -4.72 22.01 -78.00
C LYS A 632 -4.72 20.77 -77.13
N ASN A 633 -5.90 20.39 -76.66
CA ASN A 633 -6.09 19.14 -75.95
C ASN A 633 -5.97 17.97 -76.95
N LEU A 634 -4.97 17.12 -76.76
CA LEU A 634 -4.70 15.95 -77.61
C LEU A 634 -5.70 14.81 -77.38
N LEU A 635 -6.46 14.85 -76.29
CA LEU A 635 -7.47 13.85 -76.00
C LEU A 635 -8.80 14.25 -76.63
N GLU A 636 -9.36 13.38 -77.48
CA GLU A 636 -10.78 13.47 -77.85
C GLU A 636 -11.63 13.18 -76.60
N ILE A 637 -11.92 14.24 -75.83
CA ILE A 637 -12.60 14.22 -74.53
C ILE A 637 -13.85 13.31 -74.56
N ASN A 638 -14.59 13.27 -75.68
CA ASN A 638 -15.81 12.47 -75.83
C ASN A 638 -15.59 10.95 -75.91
N LYS A 639 -14.44 10.45 -76.41
CA LYS A 639 -14.18 8.99 -76.47
C LYS A 639 -13.69 8.42 -75.14
N ILE A 640 -12.97 9.23 -74.36
CA ILE A 640 -12.41 8.83 -73.07
C ILE A 640 -13.48 8.92 -71.97
N ASN A 641 -14.35 9.94 -72.00
CA ASN A 641 -15.42 10.08 -71.03
C ASN A 641 -16.41 8.90 -71.01
N ASN A 642 -16.68 8.29 -72.17
CA ASN A 642 -17.57 7.13 -72.26
C ASN A 642 -16.97 5.85 -71.64
N ARG A 643 -15.66 5.81 -71.39
CA ARG A 643 -14.94 4.63 -70.88
C ARG A 643 -14.35 4.81 -69.48
N LEU A 644 -14.41 6.03 -68.92
CA LEU A 644 -14.11 6.31 -67.50
C LEU A 644 -14.82 5.37 -66.51
N PRO A 645 -16.11 5.02 -66.68
CA PRO A 645 -16.80 4.12 -65.76
C PRO A 645 -16.18 2.71 -65.68
N GLU A 646 -15.52 2.23 -66.73
CA GLU A 646 -14.85 0.93 -66.75
C GLU A 646 -13.56 0.96 -65.92
N LEU A 647 -12.80 2.07 -66.00
CA LEU A 647 -11.62 2.32 -65.17
C LEU A 647 -11.99 2.52 -63.70
N ASP A 648 -13.09 3.23 -63.41
CA ASP A 648 -13.61 3.40 -62.05
C ASP A 648 -14.00 2.05 -61.43
N ARG A 649 -14.71 1.19 -62.18
CA ARG A 649 -15.06 -0.15 -61.72
C ARG A 649 -13.84 -1.03 -61.45
N LEU A 650 -12.81 -0.96 -62.29
CA LEU A 650 -11.55 -1.68 -62.06
C LEU A 650 -10.86 -1.16 -60.80
N LYS A 651 -10.78 0.17 -60.62
CA LYS A 651 -10.19 0.78 -59.42
C LYS A 651 -10.93 0.36 -58.15
N ASP A 652 -12.26 0.45 -58.14
CA ASP A 652 -13.10 0.02 -57.02
C ASP A 652 -12.88 -1.47 -56.68
N PHE A 653 -12.73 -2.32 -57.69
CA PHE A 653 -12.43 -3.73 -57.49
C PHE A 653 -11.03 -3.92 -56.87
N LEU A 654 -10.00 -3.30 -57.43
CA LEU A 654 -8.63 -3.38 -56.90
C LEU A 654 -8.53 -2.83 -55.47
N GLU A 655 -9.26 -1.76 -55.15
CA GLU A 655 -9.37 -1.23 -53.79
C GLU A 655 -10.03 -2.24 -52.84
N LYS A 656 -11.03 -3.01 -53.30
CA LYS A 656 -11.61 -4.14 -52.55
C LYS A 656 -10.67 -5.34 -52.43
N ILE A 657 -9.65 -5.46 -53.28
CA ILE A 657 -8.60 -6.50 -53.17
C ILE A 657 -7.53 -6.12 -52.14
N ARG A 658 -7.25 -4.83 -51.92
CA ARG A 658 -6.22 -4.38 -50.96
C ARG A 658 -6.31 -4.98 -49.55
N PRO A 659 -7.49 -5.17 -48.93
CA PRO A 659 -7.59 -5.79 -47.62
C PRO A 659 -7.04 -7.22 -47.56
N PHE A 660 -6.99 -7.95 -48.69
CA PHE A 660 -6.50 -9.33 -48.78
C PHE A 660 -4.97 -9.42 -48.82
N ASN A 661 -4.32 -8.92 -47.78
CA ASN A 661 -2.86 -8.74 -47.71
C ASN A 661 -2.12 -9.84 -46.91
N THR A 662 -2.80 -10.93 -46.54
CA THR A 662 -2.18 -12.12 -45.96
C THR A 662 -2.81 -13.38 -46.56
N PRO A 663 -2.15 -14.55 -46.53
CA PRO A 663 -2.74 -15.82 -46.95
C PRO A 663 -4.07 -16.11 -46.23
N GLY A 664 -4.11 -15.92 -44.90
CA GLY A 664 -5.33 -16.11 -44.10
C GLY A 664 -6.50 -15.26 -44.56
N LYS A 665 -6.26 -13.99 -44.93
CA LYS A 665 -7.31 -13.12 -45.50
C LYS A 665 -7.78 -13.61 -46.87
N LEU A 666 -6.86 -14.03 -47.74
CA LEU A 666 -7.19 -14.56 -49.08
C LEU A 666 -8.05 -15.83 -49.04
N LYS A 667 -8.05 -16.57 -47.93
CA LYS A 667 -9.00 -17.67 -47.69
C LYS A 667 -10.47 -17.20 -47.71
N ASN A 668 -10.70 -15.91 -47.46
CA ASN A 668 -12.00 -15.24 -47.56
C ASN A 668 -12.29 -14.60 -48.93
N PHE A 669 -11.46 -14.83 -49.93
CA PHE A 669 -11.76 -14.40 -51.30
C PHE A 669 -12.97 -15.16 -51.86
N ARG A 670 -14.08 -14.43 -52.13
CA ARG A 670 -15.34 -15.03 -52.60
C ARG A 670 -15.75 -14.66 -54.02
N TYR A 671 -14.98 -13.82 -54.71
CA TYR A 671 -15.29 -13.47 -56.09
C TYR A 671 -15.18 -14.69 -57.00
N SER A 672 -16.21 -14.90 -57.80
CA SER A 672 -16.26 -15.92 -58.84
C SER A 672 -15.29 -15.59 -59.98
N VAL A 673 -14.96 -16.59 -60.79
CA VAL A 673 -14.12 -16.41 -61.98
C VAL A 673 -14.73 -15.38 -62.93
N GLN A 674 -16.06 -15.33 -63.05
CA GLN A 674 -16.76 -14.38 -63.92
C GLN A 674 -16.66 -12.95 -63.39
N GLU A 675 -16.88 -12.74 -62.08
CA GLU A 675 -16.75 -11.42 -61.46
C GLU A 675 -15.32 -10.87 -61.60
N VAL A 676 -14.30 -11.72 -61.45
CA VAL A 676 -12.91 -11.30 -61.66
C VAL A 676 -12.63 -10.97 -63.13
N LYS A 677 -13.07 -11.83 -64.06
CA LYS A 677 -12.83 -11.64 -65.50
C LYS A 677 -13.58 -10.45 -66.09
N ALA A 678 -14.69 -10.02 -65.47
CA ALA A 678 -15.43 -8.83 -65.89
C ALA A 678 -14.60 -7.54 -65.83
N HIS A 679 -13.46 -7.55 -65.12
CA HIS A 679 -12.53 -6.42 -65.03
C HIS A 679 -11.41 -6.44 -66.07
N LYS A 680 -11.35 -7.45 -66.94
CA LYS A 680 -10.30 -7.59 -67.97
C LYS A 680 -10.33 -6.43 -68.98
N ASP A 681 -11.51 -6.06 -69.45
CA ASP A 681 -11.68 -4.98 -70.43
C ASP A 681 -11.16 -3.63 -69.90
N GLY A 682 -11.36 -3.35 -68.61
CA GLY A 682 -10.82 -2.15 -67.96
C GLY A 682 -9.28 -2.17 -67.85
N LEU A 683 -8.68 -3.35 -67.79
CA LEU A 683 -7.23 -3.54 -67.71
C LEU A 683 -6.60 -3.45 -69.12
N GLU A 684 -7.27 -3.99 -70.13
CA GLU A 684 -6.94 -3.79 -71.55
C GLU A 684 -7.09 -2.33 -71.99
N LEU A 685 -7.98 -1.56 -71.35
CA LEU A 685 -8.10 -0.11 -71.58
C LEU A 685 -6.96 0.70 -70.94
N LEU A 686 -6.39 0.21 -69.85
CA LEU A 686 -5.35 0.89 -69.10
C LEU A 686 -3.98 0.76 -69.78
N GLY A 687 -3.71 -0.39 -70.39
CA GLY A 687 -2.50 -0.68 -71.20
C GLY A 687 -2.57 -0.05 -72.58
#